data_AF-A0A971B8A9-F1
#
_entry.id   AF-A0A971B8A9-F1
#
_cell.length_a   1.000
_cell.length_b   1.000
_cell.length_c   1.000
_cell.angle_alpha   90.00
_cell.angle_beta   90.00
_cell.angle_gamma   90.00
#
_symmetry.space_group_name_H-M   'P 1'
#
loop_
_entity.id
_entity.type
_entity.pdbx_description
1 polymer ?
#
loop_
_entity_poly.entity_id
_entity_poly.type
_entity_poly.pdbx_seq_one_letter_code
_entity_poly.pdbx_strand_id
1 'polypeptide(L)'
;MFRPLLLALAAAFSVTLSAGVHADANDAVQELLNSSSGGLVVQLGCGDARQIAELTGHGNWLVQALDTDAAKVDAARKHLHEADLYGPVSADTFDGRHLPYAENLVNLIVAEQLGDVSETEAIRVLAPNGMLCVKKDGEWVRTVKPRPKDIDEWTHYAYDASNNAVAHDEVVAPPGRVQWVDGPHFMRSHEHVPGIYCVVSSGGRIFYILDDVKTNALRATPHWCLVARDAFNGTLLWKQPIAQWFPHIVNWGATPRQLQRKLVAVGDRVYVTLGLHAPLTAVDAATGKAIRTYDDTRGAEEIILHDGVLLAMVRSVTEERIAELDKWVQLVGLETSPLDTRDTADPLVKRLRASENQGQESIVAFDAESGRKLWSKGNSEIDGYRSMSLCAAQDRVLYQNGPEIVCVDLQTGEKQWGTPAAALQLVHGGRVFCAGNERIEGLSLASGAKLWSQKPLLTSIHDVFVAGGSLWIGGFKPFPTKRGPSWGPYFATERDLETGDVLMHIEPDNPGHHHRCYSNKATDRYILGGRRGTEFIDLEKGEVLWNSWVRGVCRYGVMPCNGLLYAPPHACGCYTTVKTEGFFALAPRDPADAVVSETAPTPQRGPAYNTPLSALGSPLSNDAWPTYRHDGERSGSTEGAVPASLKIAWQTKTGNRLSAPTVADGKVFVADVDGHRLCAMDATSGEPAWQFTAGARIDSPPTIAGGRALFGSHDGYVYSVTTGDGTLAWRLLAARRDRRIAADGQVESVSPCIGSVLLHDGQVYATAGRNSYMDTGVDVCRIDPATGELLSRSPVYSPDKETGRQPEQYDQNMMPGSRNDVLTCDAEHVYLQESMFDGKDMIRHGGNPHLFAVTGMLDDAWSHRSYWIFGTVCSLSTGCSGRAKDLIYGRLLALDDDTVYGYGRKNVHWSNQLEDGPYQLFAVPREGGERKWSVSVPLQVRAMVLTRDALFVAGSPVKGGERSGTPRQTDKGLLLAVSTKDGSVSGEVSLDSPPVFDGMAAGGRLYLALETGSVACLAGN
;
A
#
# COMPACT_ATOMS: atom_id res chain seq x y z
N MET A 1 -66.14 16.46 -10.68
CA MET A 1 -65.93 17.61 -11.58
C MET A 1 -64.89 18.51 -10.92
N PHE A 2 -63.91 18.99 -11.70
CA PHE A 2 -62.77 19.85 -11.34
C PHE A 2 -61.50 19.21 -10.73
N ARG A 3 -60.49 19.06 -11.60
CA ARG A 3 -59.04 19.09 -11.29
C ARG A 3 -58.62 20.53 -10.94
N PRO A 4 -57.50 20.70 -10.21
CA PRO A 4 -56.51 21.67 -10.63
C PRO A 4 -55.11 21.07 -10.76
N LEU A 5 -54.37 21.65 -11.71
CA LEU A 5 -52.96 21.42 -12.05
C LEU A 5 -52.04 21.69 -10.85
N LEU A 6 -51.04 20.83 -10.66
CA LEU A 6 -49.81 21.14 -9.93
C LEU A 6 -48.68 21.27 -10.95
N LEU A 7 -48.18 22.50 -11.12
CA LEU A 7 -46.94 22.78 -11.85
C LEU A 7 -45.76 22.29 -11.01
N ALA A 8 -44.95 21.40 -11.58
CA ALA A 8 -43.60 21.10 -11.08
C ALA A 8 -42.64 22.19 -11.58
N LEU A 9 -42.04 22.94 -10.65
CA LEU A 9 -40.89 23.80 -10.93
C LEU A 9 -39.63 22.93 -10.90
N ALA A 10 -39.05 22.69 -12.09
CA ALA A 10 -37.70 22.19 -12.22
C ALA A 10 -36.72 23.33 -11.85
N ALA A 11 -36.03 23.19 -10.73
CA ALA A 11 -34.90 24.06 -10.40
C ALA A 11 -33.68 23.60 -11.19
N ALA A 12 -33.31 24.35 -12.24
CA ALA A 12 -32.04 24.19 -12.91
C ALA A 12 -30.92 24.75 -12.01
N PHE A 13 -30.05 23.87 -11.53
CA PHE A 13 -28.79 24.28 -10.89
C PHE A 13 -27.86 24.85 -11.96
N SER A 14 -27.67 26.17 -11.98
CA SER A 14 -26.63 26.81 -12.77
C SER A 14 -25.29 26.66 -12.03
N VAL A 15 -24.41 25.78 -12.54
CA VAL A 15 -22.99 25.81 -12.19
C VAL A 15 -22.41 27.10 -12.76
N THR A 16 -22.05 28.05 -11.89
CA THR A 16 -21.30 29.24 -12.30
C THR A 16 -19.85 28.85 -12.58
N LEU A 17 -19.55 28.57 -13.85
CA LEU A 17 -18.18 28.53 -14.37
C LEU A 17 -17.57 29.94 -14.24
N SER A 18 -16.44 30.04 -13.54
CA SER A 18 -15.63 31.27 -13.51
C SER A 18 -15.12 31.61 -14.91
N ALA A 19 -15.19 32.88 -15.31
CA ALA A 19 -14.68 33.37 -16.59
C ALA A 19 -13.20 32.97 -16.83
N GLY A 20 -12.92 32.44 -18.02
CA GLY A 20 -11.58 31.99 -18.41
C GLY A 20 -10.56 33.14 -18.43
N VAL A 21 -9.36 32.89 -17.91
CA VAL A 21 -8.21 33.79 -17.99
C VAL A 21 -7.38 33.39 -19.21
N HIS A 22 -7.01 34.37 -20.05
CA HIS A 22 -6.15 34.18 -21.21
C HIS A 22 -4.69 34.00 -20.77
N ALA A 23 -4.08 32.86 -21.09
CA ALA A 23 -2.66 32.57 -20.82
C ALA A 23 -2.06 31.75 -21.99
N ASP A 24 -0.73 31.67 -22.12
CA ASP A 24 -0.08 30.69 -23.01
C ASP A 24 -0.10 29.30 -22.33
N ALA A 25 -0.22 28.19 -23.08
CA ALA A 25 -0.17 26.85 -22.48
C ALA A 25 1.17 26.59 -21.80
N ASN A 26 2.26 27.07 -22.39
CA ASN A 26 3.56 26.94 -21.76
C ASN A 26 3.59 27.65 -20.41
N ASP A 27 2.92 28.79 -20.27
CA ASP A 27 2.84 29.50 -18.99
C ASP A 27 1.97 28.73 -17.98
N ALA A 28 0.82 28.18 -18.39
CA ALA A 28 -0.05 27.42 -17.49
C ALA A 28 0.56 26.08 -17.05
N VAL A 29 1.25 25.39 -17.97
CA VAL A 29 2.03 24.18 -17.68
C VAL A 29 3.16 24.53 -16.72
N GLN A 30 3.96 25.57 -17.00
CA GLN A 30 5.06 25.98 -16.13
C GLN A 30 4.56 26.48 -14.77
N GLU A 31 3.44 27.19 -14.69
CA GLU A 31 2.80 27.60 -13.43
C GLU A 31 2.47 26.36 -12.58
N LEU A 32 1.86 25.33 -13.18
CA LEU A 32 1.55 24.09 -12.46
C LEU A 32 2.84 23.37 -12.01
N LEU A 33 3.79 23.17 -12.94
CA LEU A 33 5.09 22.55 -12.65
C LEU A 33 5.87 23.29 -11.56
N ASN A 34 5.62 24.60 -11.38
CA ASN A 34 6.19 25.40 -10.31
C ASN A 34 5.37 25.33 -9.00
N SER A 35 4.06 25.07 -9.07
CA SER A 35 3.15 25.01 -7.91
C SER A 35 3.15 23.67 -7.17
N SER A 36 3.60 22.60 -7.84
CA SER A 36 3.73 21.27 -7.26
C SER A 36 5.01 20.60 -7.76
N SER A 37 5.57 19.73 -6.93
CA SER A 37 6.74 18.91 -7.28
C SER A 37 6.37 17.56 -7.90
N GLY A 38 5.08 17.32 -8.16
CA GLY A 38 4.56 16.10 -8.78
C GLY A 38 3.05 16.08 -8.92
N GLY A 39 2.52 14.99 -9.47
CA GLY A 39 1.11 14.79 -9.77
C GLY A 39 0.90 14.00 -11.07
N LEU A 40 -0.35 13.87 -11.52
CA LEU A 40 -0.72 13.20 -12.76
C LEU A 40 -1.14 14.21 -13.84
N VAL A 41 -0.44 14.20 -14.97
CA VAL A 41 -0.74 14.97 -16.18
C VAL A 41 -1.24 14.03 -17.27
N VAL A 42 -2.29 14.46 -17.97
CA VAL A 42 -2.83 13.80 -19.16
C VAL A 42 -2.70 14.73 -20.34
N GLN A 43 -2.05 14.26 -21.40
CA GLN A 43 -1.97 14.97 -22.67
C GLN A 43 -2.89 14.30 -23.69
N LEU A 44 -3.82 15.04 -24.29
CA LEU A 44 -4.65 14.55 -25.39
C LEU A 44 -3.99 14.88 -26.73
N GLY A 45 -3.59 13.83 -27.45
CA GLY A 45 -2.85 13.88 -28.71
C GLY A 45 -1.37 13.53 -28.55
N CYS A 46 -0.88 12.62 -29.39
CA CYS A 46 0.52 12.16 -29.42
C CYS A 46 1.37 12.84 -30.52
N GLY A 47 0.94 14.00 -31.03
CA GLY A 47 1.49 14.63 -32.24
C GLY A 47 2.95 15.11 -32.16
N ASP A 48 3.42 15.52 -30.98
CA ASP A 48 4.83 15.87 -30.74
C ASP A 48 5.32 15.20 -29.44
N ALA A 49 5.97 14.05 -29.58
CA ALA A 49 6.46 13.28 -28.45
C ALA A 49 7.53 14.00 -27.61
N ARG A 50 8.17 15.06 -28.13
CA ARG A 50 9.16 15.85 -27.37
C ARG A 50 8.50 16.71 -26.30
N GLN A 51 7.30 17.24 -26.57
CA GLN A 51 6.53 18.01 -25.59
C GLN A 51 6.09 17.14 -24.39
N ILE A 52 5.79 15.86 -24.64
CA ILE A 52 5.46 14.89 -23.58
C ILE A 52 6.69 14.66 -22.66
N ALA A 53 7.89 14.58 -23.24
CA ALA A 53 9.14 14.38 -22.50
C ALA A 53 9.61 15.64 -21.75
N GLU A 54 9.31 16.85 -22.24
CA GLU A 54 9.67 18.10 -21.55
C GLU A 54 8.93 18.28 -20.22
N LEU A 55 7.73 17.71 -20.08
CA LEU A 55 6.93 17.74 -18.84
C LEU A 55 7.57 16.96 -17.67
N THR A 56 8.59 16.14 -17.95
CA THR A 56 9.16 15.18 -16.99
C THR A 56 10.44 15.69 -16.33
N GLY A 57 10.98 16.82 -16.81
CA GLY A 57 12.20 17.44 -16.25
C GLY A 57 12.00 18.13 -14.91
N HIS A 58 10.77 18.19 -14.38
CA HIS A 58 10.37 19.07 -13.28
C HIS A 58 9.77 18.32 -12.08
N GLY A 59 10.49 17.36 -11.48
CA GLY A 59 10.04 16.65 -10.28
C GLY A 59 9.40 15.30 -10.58
N ASN A 60 8.52 14.83 -9.70
CA ASN A 60 7.93 13.50 -9.71
C ASN A 60 6.56 13.49 -10.41
N TRP A 61 6.52 13.81 -11.70
CA TRP A 61 5.29 13.81 -12.49
C TRP A 61 5.03 12.47 -13.17
N LEU A 62 3.79 11.99 -13.05
CA LEU A 62 3.25 10.95 -13.92
C LEU A 62 2.64 11.62 -15.14
N VAL A 63 2.96 11.14 -16.33
CA VAL A 63 2.44 11.72 -17.58
C VAL A 63 1.90 10.59 -18.45
N GLN A 64 0.65 10.71 -18.88
CA GLN A 64 0.08 9.81 -19.88
C GLN A 64 -0.46 10.58 -21.07
N ALA A 65 0.06 10.27 -22.25
CA ALA A 65 -0.49 10.76 -23.51
C ALA A 65 -1.55 9.79 -24.04
N LEU A 66 -2.68 10.32 -24.49
CA LEU A 66 -3.77 9.55 -25.07
C LEU A 66 -4.04 10.00 -26.50
N ASP A 67 -4.17 9.07 -27.44
CA ASP A 67 -4.56 9.37 -28.82
C ASP A 67 -5.49 8.27 -29.35
N THR A 68 -6.36 8.61 -30.30
CA THR A 68 -7.20 7.63 -31.01
C THR A 68 -6.42 6.91 -32.11
N ASP A 69 -5.31 7.48 -32.57
CA ASP A 69 -4.45 6.94 -33.63
C ASP A 69 -3.33 6.06 -33.05
N ALA A 70 -3.46 4.75 -33.22
CA ALA A 70 -2.49 3.77 -32.75
C ALA A 70 -1.07 4.00 -33.30
N ALA A 71 -0.93 4.50 -34.54
CA ALA A 71 0.39 4.72 -35.13
C ALA A 71 1.14 5.88 -34.44
N LYS A 72 0.41 6.91 -33.99
CA LYS A 72 0.99 7.99 -33.19
C LYS A 72 1.37 7.53 -31.79
N VAL A 73 0.53 6.70 -31.18
CA VAL A 73 0.84 6.08 -29.88
C VAL A 73 2.11 5.24 -29.99
N ASP A 74 2.23 4.39 -31.01
CA ASP A 74 3.42 3.56 -31.22
C ASP A 74 4.69 4.41 -31.44
N ALA A 75 4.58 5.51 -32.19
CA ALA A 75 5.68 6.45 -32.38
C ALA A 75 6.09 7.14 -31.06
N ALA A 76 5.12 7.56 -30.24
CA ALA A 76 5.37 8.16 -28.94
C ALA A 76 6.02 7.16 -27.97
N ARG A 77 5.50 5.93 -27.89
CA ARG A 77 6.08 4.83 -27.10
C ARG A 77 7.53 4.61 -27.47
N LYS A 78 7.81 4.48 -28.77
CA LYS A 78 9.17 4.30 -29.29
C LYS A 78 10.11 5.43 -28.83
N HIS A 79 9.69 6.68 -28.98
CA HIS A 79 10.49 7.84 -28.58
C HIS A 79 10.78 7.86 -27.07
N LEU A 80 9.75 7.67 -26.25
CA LEU A 80 9.86 7.68 -24.79
C LEU A 80 10.81 6.59 -24.27
N HIS A 81 10.82 5.43 -24.92
CA HIS A 81 11.77 4.38 -24.58
C HIS A 81 13.19 4.66 -25.05
N GLU A 82 13.37 5.24 -26.24
CA GLU A 82 14.70 5.71 -26.69
C GLU A 82 15.28 6.78 -25.75
N ALA A 83 14.41 7.51 -25.03
CA ALA A 83 14.76 8.49 -24.02
C ALA A 83 14.87 7.93 -22.58
N ASP A 84 14.61 6.64 -22.34
CA ASP A 84 14.57 6.01 -21.01
C ASP A 84 13.58 6.68 -20.02
N LEU A 85 12.44 7.14 -20.54
CA LEU A 85 11.39 7.81 -19.76
C LEU A 85 10.14 6.94 -19.54
N TYR A 86 10.01 5.84 -20.28
CA TYR A 86 8.79 5.05 -20.32
C TYR A 86 8.48 4.36 -18.99
N GLY A 87 7.21 4.36 -18.57
CA GLY A 87 6.74 3.85 -17.29
C GLY A 87 6.06 4.98 -16.49
N PRO A 88 6.82 5.86 -15.81
CA PRO A 88 6.30 7.11 -15.26
C PRO A 88 5.68 8.02 -16.34
N VAL A 89 6.20 7.91 -17.56
CA VAL A 89 5.68 8.54 -18.77
C VAL A 89 5.18 7.45 -19.69
N SER A 90 3.94 7.55 -20.17
CA SER A 90 3.38 6.52 -21.05
C SER A 90 2.53 7.15 -22.14
N ALA A 91 2.28 6.36 -23.19
CA ALA A 91 1.33 6.71 -24.23
C ALA A 91 0.39 5.53 -24.46
N ASP A 92 -0.90 5.79 -24.66
CA ASP A 92 -1.87 4.74 -24.94
C ASP A 92 -3.03 5.17 -25.83
N THR A 93 -3.71 4.20 -26.40
CA THR A 93 -4.94 4.40 -27.18
C THR A 93 -6.14 4.55 -26.27
N PHE A 94 -7.13 5.36 -26.68
CA PHE A 94 -8.44 5.43 -26.03
C PHE A 94 -9.57 5.57 -27.06
N ASP A 95 -10.83 5.57 -26.62
CA ASP A 95 -12.00 5.55 -27.49
C ASP A 95 -12.37 6.92 -28.12
N GLY A 96 -11.65 7.98 -27.78
CA GLY A 96 -11.89 9.35 -28.27
C GLY A 96 -12.97 10.13 -27.51
N ARG A 97 -13.67 9.51 -26.55
CA ARG A 97 -14.86 10.07 -25.88
C ARG A 97 -14.78 10.03 -24.36
N HIS A 98 -14.34 8.91 -23.81
CA HIS A 98 -14.26 8.65 -22.38
C HIS A 98 -12.80 8.56 -21.95
N LEU A 99 -12.43 9.39 -20.98
CA LEU A 99 -11.11 9.34 -20.39
C LEU A 99 -11.07 8.15 -19.42
N PRO A 100 -10.11 7.23 -19.56
CA PRO A 100 -10.14 5.96 -18.85
C PRO A 100 -9.67 6.09 -17.39
N TYR A 101 -9.96 7.19 -16.69
CA TYR A 101 -9.50 7.43 -15.32
C TYR A 101 -10.64 7.37 -14.31
N ALA A 102 -10.30 6.95 -13.08
CA ALA A 102 -11.13 7.18 -11.92
C ALA A 102 -11.47 8.67 -11.76
N GLU A 103 -12.61 8.97 -11.11
CA GLU A 103 -12.95 10.36 -10.79
C GLU A 103 -11.86 10.98 -9.89
N ASN A 104 -11.72 12.31 -9.99
CA ASN A 104 -10.85 13.06 -9.08
C ASN A 104 -9.37 12.68 -9.11
N LEU A 105 -8.83 12.10 -10.18
CA LEU A 105 -7.45 11.56 -10.21
C LEU A 105 -6.42 12.51 -10.83
N VAL A 106 -6.77 13.22 -11.90
CA VAL A 106 -5.83 13.93 -12.79
C VAL A 106 -5.60 15.37 -12.32
N ASN A 107 -4.36 15.80 -12.12
CA ASN A 107 -4.08 17.19 -11.73
C ASN A 107 -4.16 18.15 -12.94
N LEU A 108 -3.78 17.70 -14.13
CA LEU A 108 -3.77 18.52 -15.34
C LEU A 108 -4.15 17.73 -16.58
N ILE A 109 -5.06 18.30 -17.38
CA ILE A 109 -5.29 17.87 -18.76
C ILE A 109 -4.81 18.98 -19.70
N VAL A 110 -3.93 18.63 -20.64
CA VAL A 110 -3.50 19.53 -21.73
C VAL A 110 -4.00 18.96 -23.05
N ALA A 111 -4.72 19.78 -23.81
CA ALA A 111 -5.25 19.37 -25.12
C ALA A 111 -5.26 20.54 -26.09
N GLU A 112 -4.65 20.39 -27.27
CA GLU A 112 -4.88 21.38 -28.35
C GLU A 112 -6.35 21.35 -28.79
N GLN A 113 -6.96 20.17 -28.79
CA GLN A 113 -8.37 19.95 -29.07
C GLN A 113 -8.87 18.76 -28.25
N LEU A 114 -10.08 18.85 -27.70
CA LEU A 114 -10.69 17.74 -26.96
C LEU A 114 -11.24 16.64 -27.87
N GLY A 115 -11.45 16.92 -29.16
CA GLY A 115 -12.15 16.01 -30.06
C GLY A 115 -13.58 15.77 -29.59
N ASP A 116 -13.97 14.50 -29.46
CA ASP A 116 -15.30 14.10 -28.98
C ASP A 116 -15.38 14.02 -27.43
N VAL A 117 -14.29 14.28 -26.70
CA VAL A 117 -14.31 14.32 -25.22
C VAL A 117 -15.06 15.57 -24.77
N SER A 118 -16.13 15.39 -24.00
CA SER A 118 -16.88 16.53 -23.45
C SER A 118 -16.10 17.23 -22.33
N GLU A 119 -16.33 18.54 -22.12
CA GLU A 119 -15.74 19.25 -20.98
C GLU A 119 -16.19 18.65 -19.63
N THR A 120 -17.43 18.15 -19.54
CA THR A 120 -17.91 17.45 -18.33
C THR A 120 -17.10 16.20 -18.04
N GLU A 121 -16.75 15.44 -19.07
CA GLU A 121 -15.91 14.25 -18.95
C GLU A 121 -14.48 14.61 -18.54
N ALA A 122 -13.90 15.65 -19.13
CA ALA A 122 -12.60 16.16 -18.73
C ALA A 122 -12.60 16.61 -17.24
N ILE A 123 -13.61 17.34 -16.80
CA ILE A 123 -13.75 17.80 -15.41
C ILE A 123 -14.02 16.63 -14.44
N ARG A 124 -14.68 15.55 -14.88
CA ARG A 124 -14.93 14.36 -14.05
C ARG A 124 -13.63 13.77 -13.51
N VAL A 125 -12.65 13.58 -14.38
CA VAL A 125 -11.38 12.93 -14.02
C VAL A 125 -10.42 13.88 -13.29
N LEU A 126 -10.59 15.20 -13.41
CA LEU A 126 -9.72 16.14 -12.71
C LEU A 126 -9.85 15.98 -11.19
N ALA A 127 -8.73 15.96 -10.47
CA ALA A 127 -8.67 16.09 -9.02
C ALA A 127 -9.28 17.43 -8.57
N PRO A 128 -9.78 17.55 -7.33
CA PRO A 128 -10.09 18.84 -6.73
C PRO A 128 -8.95 19.84 -6.91
N ASN A 129 -9.27 21.05 -7.39
CA ASN A 129 -8.33 22.09 -7.83
C ASN A 129 -7.47 21.75 -9.05
N GLY A 130 -7.69 20.60 -9.68
CA GLY A 130 -7.08 20.21 -10.95
C GLY A 130 -7.56 21.10 -12.11
N MET A 131 -6.79 21.09 -13.20
CA MET A 131 -6.90 22.07 -14.27
C MET A 131 -7.07 21.41 -15.64
N LEU A 132 -7.97 21.96 -16.45
CA LEU A 132 -8.08 21.70 -17.88
C LEU A 132 -7.53 22.90 -18.65
N CYS A 133 -6.53 22.67 -19.50
CA CYS A 133 -5.97 23.63 -20.44
C CYS A 133 -6.29 23.17 -21.86
N VAL A 134 -7.15 23.91 -22.57
CA VAL A 134 -7.55 23.60 -23.94
C VAL A 134 -7.42 24.81 -24.86
N LYS A 135 -6.99 24.61 -26.10
CA LYS A 135 -6.93 25.69 -27.10
C LYS A 135 -8.32 25.95 -27.70
N LYS A 136 -8.80 27.20 -27.63
CA LYS A 136 -10.04 27.68 -28.24
C LYS A 136 -9.73 28.93 -29.06
N ASP A 137 -10.12 28.92 -30.34
CA ASP A 137 -9.90 30.04 -31.28
C ASP A 137 -8.43 30.51 -31.38
N GLY A 138 -7.48 29.59 -31.21
CA GLY A 138 -6.05 29.88 -31.26
C GLY A 138 -5.42 30.28 -29.93
N GLU A 139 -6.21 30.50 -28.89
CA GLU A 139 -5.77 30.89 -27.54
C GLU A 139 -5.99 29.76 -26.52
N TRP A 140 -5.18 29.70 -25.47
CA TRP A 140 -5.38 28.71 -24.42
C TRP A 140 -6.36 29.20 -23.36
N VAL A 141 -7.32 28.34 -23.04
CA VAL A 141 -8.36 28.57 -22.04
C VAL A 141 -8.18 27.59 -20.89
N ARG A 142 -8.12 28.15 -19.68
CA ARG A 142 -7.98 27.43 -18.41
C ARG A 142 -9.33 27.27 -17.71
N THR A 143 -9.62 26.05 -17.25
CA THR A 143 -10.75 25.75 -16.35
C THR A 143 -10.23 24.98 -15.13
N VAL A 144 -10.59 25.41 -13.92
CA VAL A 144 -10.19 24.74 -12.66
C VAL A 144 -11.40 24.06 -12.04
N LYS A 145 -11.24 22.78 -11.65
CA LYS A 145 -12.27 22.06 -10.92
C LYS A 145 -12.33 22.56 -9.47
N PRO A 146 -13.47 23.08 -9.00
CA PRO A 146 -13.58 23.51 -7.61
C PRO A 146 -13.45 22.32 -6.66
N ARG A 147 -12.82 22.54 -5.50
CA ARG A 147 -12.89 21.57 -4.41
C ARG A 147 -14.33 21.41 -3.92
N PRO A 148 -14.87 20.18 -3.83
CA PRO A 148 -16.20 19.95 -3.25
C PRO A 148 -16.29 20.45 -1.80
N LYS A 149 -17.48 20.92 -1.40
CA LYS A 149 -17.71 21.50 -0.05
C LYS A 149 -18.01 20.47 1.02
N ASP A 150 -18.35 19.26 0.59
CA ASP A 150 -18.74 18.09 1.36
C ASP A 150 -17.54 17.18 1.72
N ILE A 151 -16.33 17.56 1.30
CA ILE A 151 -15.08 16.87 1.67
C ILE A 151 -14.21 17.74 2.57
N ASP A 152 -13.50 17.09 3.48
CA ASP A 152 -12.76 17.78 4.56
C ASP A 152 -11.24 17.52 4.50
N GLU A 153 -10.47 18.17 5.36
CA GLU A 153 -9.04 17.96 5.59
C GLU A 153 -8.77 17.25 6.92
N TRP A 154 -7.50 16.96 7.24
CA TRP A 154 -7.11 16.31 8.50
C TRP A 154 -5.77 16.88 8.97
N THR A 155 -5.79 18.12 9.45
CA THR A 155 -4.59 18.95 9.65
C THR A 155 -3.68 18.50 10.79
N HIS A 156 -4.25 17.82 11.80
CA HIS A 156 -3.56 17.35 13.01
C HIS A 156 -3.81 15.85 13.24
N TYR A 157 -3.04 15.22 14.13
CA TYR A 157 -3.27 13.81 14.49
C TYR A 157 -4.72 13.47 14.86
N ALA A 158 -5.36 14.36 15.62
CA ALA A 158 -6.74 14.25 16.07
C ALA A 158 -7.62 15.27 15.34
N TYR A 159 -7.55 15.27 14.01
CA TYR A 159 -8.27 16.12 13.07
C TYR A 159 -7.78 17.58 13.06
N ASP A 160 -7.97 18.31 14.15
CA ASP A 160 -7.58 19.72 14.29
C ASP A 160 -6.96 20.03 15.67
N ALA A 161 -6.84 21.32 16.01
CA ALA A 161 -6.32 21.77 17.29
C ALA A 161 -7.26 21.52 18.49
N SER A 162 -8.54 21.20 18.25
CA SER A 162 -9.54 20.95 19.29
C SER A 162 -9.39 19.57 19.95
N ASN A 163 -8.62 18.68 19.30
CA ASN A 163 -8.42 17.28 19.65
C ASN A 163 -9.65 16.39 19.46
N ASN A 164 -10.68 16.87 18.77
CA ASN A 164 -11.85 16.09 18.39
C ASN A 164 -11.55 15.32 17.09
N ALA A 165 -11.17 14.04 17.18
CA ALA A 165 -10.77 13.23 16.02
C ALA A 165 -11.95 12.81 15.11
N VAL A 166 -12.68 13.80 14.58
CA VAL A 166 -13.89 13.68 13.76
C VAL A 166 -13.69 14.55 12.52
N ALA A 167 -13.71 13.94 11.34
CA ALA A 167 -13.78 14.69 10.09
C ALA A 167 -15.22 15.10 9.79
N HIS A 168 -15.40 16.33 9.33
CA HIS A 168 -16.67 16.84 8.81
C HIS A 168 -16.80 16.54 7.31
N ASP A 169 -16.43 15.31 6.94
CA ASP A 169 -16.46 14.79 5.57
C ASP A 169 -17.73 13.95 5.38
N GLU A 170 -18.62 14.40 4.50
CA GLU A 170 -19.92 13.77 4.24
C GLU A 170 -19.81 12.64 3.19
N VAL A 171 -18.69 12.59 2.46
CA VAL A 171 -18.47 11.63 1.37
C VAL A 171 -17.84 10.34 1.89
N VAL A 172 -16.97 10.40 2.90
CA VAL A 172 -16.35 9.21 3.49
C VAL A 172 -17.40 8.22 4.00
N ALA A 173 -17.33 7.00 3.48
CA ALA A 173 -18.25 5.90 3.78
C ALA A 173 -17.50 4.55 3.62
N PRO A 174 -18.13 3.41 3.95
CA PRO A 174 -17.49 2.10 3.78
C PRO A 174 -16.86 1.93 2.39
N PRO A 175 -15.57 1.55 2.32
CA PRO A 175 -14.84 1.57 1.07
C PRO A 175 -15.37 0.50 0.11
N GLY A 176 -15.40 0.85 -1.17
CA GLY A 176 -15.81 -0.05 -2.25
C GLY A 176 -14.99 0.08 -3.52
N ARG A 177 -14.06 1.03 -3.60
CA ARG A 177 -13.15 1.23 -4.73
C ARG A 177 -11.76 1.64 -4.28
N VAL A 178 -10.76 1.37 -5.12
CA VAL A 178 -9.43 1.96 -4.98
C VAL A 178 -9.37 3.31 -5.70
N GLN A 179 -8.86 4.33 -5.02
CA GLN A 179 -8.49 5.60 -5.65
C GLN A 179 -7.04 5.56 -6.16
N TRP A 180 -6.12 5.12 -5.29
CA TRP A 180 -4.71 4.86 -5.62
C TRP A 180 -4.10 3.91 -4.59
N VAL A 181 -2.98 3.28 -4.96
CA VAL A 181 -2.16 2.43 -4.09
C VAL A 181 -0.66 2.69 -4.32
N ASP A 182 0.14 2.67 -3.27
CA ASP A 182 1.60 2.74 -3.40
C ASP A 182 2.31 2.02 -2.24
N GLY A 183 3.61 1.80 -2.39
CA GLY A 183 4.47 1.21 -1.39
C GLY A 183 4.81 2.14 -0.21
N PRO A 184 5.45 1.57 0.82
CA PRO A 184 5.84 0.17 0.92
C PRO A 184 4.65 -0.76 1.21
N HIS A 185 4.62 -1.95 0.59
CA HIS A 185 3.51 -2.91 0.73
C HIS A 185 3.34 -3.47 2.15
N PHE A 186 4.45 -3.60 2.87
CA PHE A 186 4.46 -4.01 4.27
C PHE A 186 5.31 -3.07 5.12
N MET A 187 5.03 -3.04 6.42
CA MET A 187 5.97 -2.52 7.41
C MET A 187 6.90 -3.63 7.90
N ARG A 188 8.12 -3.28 8.32
CA ARG A 188 9.19 -4.23 8.71
C ARG A 188 8.73 -5.36 9.63
N SER A 189 8.09 -5.02 10.75
CA SER A 189 7.69 -6.02 11.74
C SER A 189 6.47 -5.61 12.54
N HIS A 190 5.69 -6.61 12.96
CA HIS A 190 4.60 -6.44 13.93
C HIS A 190 5.15 -6.32 15.36
N GLU A 191 6.36 -6.82 15.64
CA GLU A 191 6.91 -6.85 17.00
C GLU A 191 7.39 -5.49 17.48
N HIS A 192 7.76 -4.63 16.53
CA HIS A 192 8.39 -3.35 16.82
C HIS A 192 7.47 -2.16 16.53
N VAL A 193 7.96 -0.97 16.85
CA VAL A 193 7.28 0.29 16.59
C VAL A 193 6.92 0.43 15.10
N PRO A 194 5.83 1.14 14.75
CA PRO A 194 5.44 1.29 13.36
C PRO A 194 6.52 2.05 12.58
N GLY A 195 6.72 1.67 11.31
CA GLY A 195 7.61 2.38 10.39
C GLY A 195 6.97 3.65 9.82
N ILE A 196 5.73 3.97 10.19
CA ILE A 196 5.04 5.19 9.77
C ILE A 196 4.38 5.87 10.97
N TYR A 197 4.57 7.18 11.08
CA TYR A 197 4.02 8.04 12.14
C TYR A 197 3.34 9.25 11.51
N CYS A 198 2.31 9.76 12.20
CA CYS A 198 1.59 10.98 11.89
C CYS A 198 1.13 11.04 10.43
N VAL A 199 -0.11 10.68 10.13
CA VAL A 199 -0.68 11.01 8.81
C VAL A 199 -1.58 12.24 8.99
N VAL A 200 -1.34 13.28 8.19
CA VAL A 200 -2.15 14.50 8.15
C VAL A 200 -2.38 14.89 6.68
N SER A 201 -3.44 15.64 6.42
CA SER A 201 -3.76 16.15 5.09
C SER A 201 -4.14 17.62 5.14
N SER A 202 -3.60 18.40 4.19
CA SER A 202 -4.04 19.76 3.92
C SER A 202 -3.68 20.18 2.49
N GLY A 203 -4.51 21.01 1.88
CA GLY A 203 -4.35 21.55 0.53
C GLY A 203 -4.20 20.46 -0.53
N GLY A 204 -5.02 19.39 -0.45
CA GLY A 204 -4.98 18.27 -1.41
C GLY A 204 -3.71 17.41 -1.36
N ARG A 205 -2.96 17.46 -0.26
CA ARG A 205 -1.73 16.68 -0.04
C ARG A 205 -1.82 15.88 1.25
N ILE A 206 -1.07 14.79 1.34
CA ILE A 206 -0.88 14.01 2.56
C ILE A 206 0.58 14.08 3.01
N PHE A 207 0.80 14.17 4.32
CA PHE A 207 2.12 14.25 4.92
C PHE A 207 2.27 13.20 6.02
N TYR A 208 3.44 12.56 6.06
CA TYR A 208 3.75 11.57 7.10
C TYR A 208 5.23 11.33 7.30
N ILE A 209 5.59 10.75 8.44
CA ILE A 209 6.96 10.34 8.76
C ILE A 209 7.10 8.84 8.49
N LEU A 210 8.09 8.45 7.68
CA LEU A 210 8.32 7.09 7.22
C LEU A 210 9.75 6.62 7.52
N ASP A 211 9.92 5.37 7.94
CA ASP A 211 11.15 4.62 7.85
C ASP A 211 11.24 3.92 6.49
N ASP A 212 12.05 4.46 5.59
CA ASP A 212 12.12 4.14 4.17
C ASP A 212 13.07 2.98 3.84
N VAL A 213 13.27 2.06 4.78
CA VAL A 213 14.16 0.91 4.62
C VAL A 213 13.38 -0.33 4.20
N LYS A 214 14.03 -1.20 3.43
CA LYS A 214 13.46 -2.48 2.97
C LYS A 214 12.92 -3.31 4.14
N THR A 215 11.74 -3.88 3.96
CA THR A 215 10.99 -4.63 4.99
C THR A 215 11.73 -5.87 5.49
N ASN A 216 12.58 -6.45 4.64
CA ASN A 216 13.42 -7.60 4.96
C ASN A 216 14.61 -7.26 5.86
N ALA A 217 14.97 -5.98 5.96
CA ALA A 217 16.12 -5.49 6.67
C ALA A 217 15.76 -5.08 8.10
N LEU A 218 15.21 -6.02 8.87
CA LEU A 218 14.62 -5.75 10.19
C LEU A 218 15.51 -5.00 11.17
N ARG A 219 16.83 -5.27 11.14
CA ARG A 219 17.81 -4.68 12.06
C ARG A 219 18.63 -3.55 11.42
N ALA A 220 18.42 -3.28 10.14
CA ALA A 220 19.17 -2.21 9.47
C ALA A 220 18.83 -0.85 10.07
N THR A 221 19.83 0.02 10.16
CA THR A 221 19.65 1.41 10.58
C THR A 221 18.49 2.05 9.82
N PRO A 222 17.52 2.68 10.51
CA PRO A 222 16.37 3.27 9.87
C PRO A 222 16.72 4.52 9.08
N HIS A 223 15.97 4.74 8.01
CA HIS A 223 16.09 5.92 7.15
C HIS A 223 14.80 6.70 7.27
N TRP A 224 14.74 7.60 8.26
CA TRP A 224 13.54 8.37 8.53
C TRP A 224 13.42 9.53 7.55
N CYS A 225 12.21 9.75 7.04
CA CYS A 225 11.88 10.81 6.11
C CYS A 225 10.52 11.42 6.48
N LEU A 226 10.39 12.74 6.36
CA LEU A 226 9.10 13.37 6.13
C LEU A 226 8.74 13.21 4.65
N VAL A 227 7.53 12.75 4.36
CA VAL A 227 7.07 12.43 3.02
C VAL A 227 5.83 13.26 2.71
N ALA A 228 5.76 13.79 1.49
CA ALA A 228 4.56 14.39 0.94
C ALA A 228 4.08 13.63 -0.31
N ARG A 229 2.77 13.43 -0.43
CA ARG A 229 2.13 12.87 -1.62
C ARG A 229 0.91 13.69 -2.02
N ASP A 230 0.54 13.62 -3.29
CA ASP A 230 -0.78 14.06 -3.74
C ASP A 230 -1.87 13.20 -3.08
N ALA A 231 -2.92 13.83 -2.54
CA ALA A 231 -3.96 13.13 -1.80
C ALA A 231 -4.88 12.29 -2.70
N PHE A 232 -5.03 12.65 -3.97
CA PHE A 232 -6.03 12.10 -4.87
C PHE A 232 -5.49 11.09 -5.89
N ASN A 233 -4.19 11.10 -6.16
CA ASN A 233 -3.52 10.07 -6.96
C ASN A 233 -2.27 9.45 -6.28
N GLY A 234 -1.89 9.90 -5.08
CA GLY A 234 -0.83 9.24 -4.32
C GLY A 234 0.58 9.49 -4.84
N THR A 235 0.76 10.25 -5.92
CA THR A 235 2.08 10.54 -6.50
C THR A 235 3.02 11.13 -5.43
N LEU A 236 4.24 10.60 -5.34
CA LEU A 236 5.26 11.13 -4.43
C LEU A 236 5.62 12.54 -4.86
N LEU A 237 5.53 13.53 -3.96
CA LEU A 237 5.90 14.91 -4.27
C LEU A 237 7.37 15.14 -3.87
N TRP A 238 7.70 14.86 -2.62
CA TRP A 238 9.07 14.95 -2.11
C TRP A 238 9.25 14.09 -0.85
N LYS A 239 10.52 13.75 -0.57
CA LYS A 239 10.97 13.20 0.71
C LYS A 239 12.05 14.11 1.30
N GLN A 240 11.91 14.46 2.58
CA GLN A 240 12.91 15.21 3.32
C GLN A 240 13.49 14.31 4.43
N PRO A 241 14.81 14.05 4.45
CA PRO A 241 15.43 13.21 5.47
C PRO A 241 15.25 13.77 6.89
N ILE A 242 15.06 12.87 7.84
CA ILE A 242 15.01 13.12 9.28
C ILE A 242 16.21 12.39 9.90
N ALA A 243 17.10 13.14 10.55
CA ALA A 243 18.41 12.61 10.96
C ALA A 243 18.30 11.47 11.99
N GLN A 244 17.47 11.64 13.02
CA GLN A 244 17.26 10.66 14.09
C GLN A 244 15.80 10.69 14.53
N TRP A 245 15.19 9.52 14.72
CA TRP A 245 13.83 9.39 15.24
C TRP A 245 13.80 8.39 16.39
N PHE A 246 12.60 8.06 16.89
CA PHE A 246 12.44 7.06 17.93
C PHE A 246 12.97 5.68 17.48
N PRO A 247 13.77 4.97 18.30
CA PRO A 247 14.39 3.71 17.89
C PRO A 247 13.41 2.64 17.41
N HIS A 248 13.75 2.02 16.27
CA HIS A 248 12.86 1.12 15.54
C HIS A 248 12.76 -0.31 16.12
N ILE A 249 13.70 -0.76 16.97
CA ILE A 249 13.72 -2.15 17.55
C ILE A 249 13.00 -2.21 18.92
N VAL A 250 12.24 -1.17 19.27
CA VAL A 250 11.50 -1.14 20.54
C VAL A 250 10.16 -1.85 20.40
N ASN A 251 9.76 -2.61 21.41
CA ASN A 251 8.44 -3.23 21.49
C ASN A 251 7.33 -2.17 21.25
N TRP A 252 6.41 -2.48 20.34
CA TRP A 252 5.28 -1.61 19.95
C TRP A 252 4.49 -1.00 21.12
N GLY A 253 4.40 -1.67 22.27
CA GLY A 253 3.74 -1.16 23.48
C GLY A 253 4.48 -0.02 24.18
N ALA A 254 5.79 0.12 23.96
CA ALA A 254 6.66 1.08 24.63
C ALA A 254 6.84 2.40 23.86
N THR A 255 6.28 2.52 22.65
CA THR A 255 6.27 3.76 21.86
C THR A 255 5.53 4.89 22.57
N PRO A 256 6.15 6.08 22.73
CA PRO A 256 5.50 7.27 23.27
C PRO A 256 4.31 7.68 22.38
N ARG A 257 3.16 8.01 23.00
CA ARG A 257 1.94 8.38 22.25
C ARG A 257 2.07 9.73 21.54
N GLN A 258 2.82 10.64 22.15
CA GLN A 258 3.07 12.00 21.65
C GLN A 258 3.85 12.02 20.33
N LEU A 259 4.51 10.93 19.94
CA LEU A 259 5.17 10.87 18.62
C LEU A 259 4.21 11.15 17.48
N GLN A 260 2.93 10.82 17.65
CA GLN A 260 1.89 11.09 16.66
C GLN A 260 1.52 12.59 16.54
N ARG A 261 1.88 13.43 17.52
CA ARG A 261 1.61 14.89 17.56
C ARG A 261 2.80 15.76 17.13
N LYS A 262 3.81 15.16 16.49
CA LYS A 262 5.01 15.86 16.02
C LYS A 262 4.91 16.35 14.56
N LEU A 263 3.72 16.33 13.97
CA LEU A 263 3.45 16.79 12.60
C LEU A 263 2.07 17.44 12.52
N VAL A 264 2.02 18.64 11.93
CA VAL A 264 0.81 19.41 11.65
C VAL A 264 0.93 19.98 10.24
N ALA A 265 -0.15 19.98 9.46
CA ALA A 265 -0.19 20.60 8.13
C ALA A 265 -1.43 21.48 8.00
N VAL A 266 -1.25 22.76 7.71
CA VAL A 266 -2.34 23.73 7.54
C VAL A 266 -2.00 24.65 6.38
N GLY A 267 -2.86 24.66 5.36
CA GLY A 267 -2.67 25.49 4.17
C GLY A 267 -1.44 25.09 3.37
N ASP A 268 -0.48 26.00 3.23
CA ASP A 268 0.75 25.83 2.47
C ASP A 268 1.96 25.46 3.34
N ARG A 269 1.76 25.18 4.64
CA ARG A 269 2.84 24.88 5.58
C ARG A 269 2.68 23.56 6.31
N VAL A 270 3.81 22.92 6.54
CA VAL A 270 3.96 21.73 7.40
C VAL A 270 4.86 22.09 8.57
N TYR A 271 4.39 21.85 9.79
CA TYR A 271 5.11 22.08 11.03
C TYR A 271 5.54 20.74 11.62
N VAL A 272 6.85 20.51 11.73
CA VAL A 272 7.44 19.21 12.07
C VAL A 272 8.78 19.34 12.80
N THR A 273 9.12 18.39 13.67
CA THR A 273 10.49 18.26 14.17
C THR A 273 11.31 17.37 13.23
N LEU A 274 12.33 17.91 12.56
CA LEU A 274 13.23 17.16 11.65
C LEU A 274 14.29 16.32 12.39
N GLY A 275 13.87 15.74 13.51
CA GLY A 275 14.64 14.89 14.41
C GLY A 275 13.88 14.73 15.73
N LEU A 276 14.13 13.66 16.49
CA LEU A 276 13.42 13.37 17.74
C LEU A 276 13.51 14.54 18.74
N HIS A 277 14.72 15.11 18.87
CA HIS A 277 15.06 16.22 19.75
C HIS A 277 15.31 17.54 19.00
N ALA A 278 15.07 17.58 17.70
CA ALA A 278 15.26 18.77 16.88
C ALA A 278 14.22 19.85 17.23
N PRO A 279 14.52 21.15 17.02
CA PRO A 279 13.50 22.19 17.07
C PRO A 279 12.45 21.98 15.97
N LEU A 280 11.27 22.52 16.22
CA LEU A 280 10.19 22.63 15.27
C LEU A 280 10.62 23.47 14.07
N THR A 281 10.29 22.98 12.89
CA THR A 281 10.56 23.62 11.60
C THR A 281 9.25 23.75 10.83
N ALA A 282 8.96 24.94 10.33
CA ALA A 282 7.96 25.15 9.29
C ALA A 282 8.61 24.86 7.92
N VAL A 283 7.95 24.03 7.14
CA VAL A 283 8.38 23.54 5.83
C VAL A 283 7.31 23.92 4.81
N ASP A 284 7.75 24.36 3.63
CA ASP A 284 6.86 24.58 2.50
C ASP A 284 6.21 23.26 2.09
N ALA A 285 4.88 23.23 2.10
CA ALA A 285 4.13 22.00 1.86
C ALA A 285 4.26 21.49 0.41
N ALA A 286 4.58 22.35 -0.56
CA ALA A 286 4.69 21.98 -1.98
C ALA A 286 6.09 21.49 -2.35
N THR A 287 7.14 22.06 -1.74
CA THR A 287 8.53 21.79 -2.10
C THR A 287 9.35 21.04 -1.04
N GLY A 288 8.85 20.91 0.20
CA GLY A 288 9.59 20.30 1.30
C GLY A 288 10.79 21.12 1.79
N LYS A 289 10.85 22.42 1.44
CA LYS A 289 11.96 23.29 1.82
C LYS A 289 11.67 23.92 3.17
N ALA A 290 12.65 23.92 4.07
CA ALA A 290 12.52 24.62 5.34
C ALA A 290 12.32 26.12 5.11
N ILE A 291 11.26 26.68 5.71
CA ILE A 291 10.94 28.11 5.70
C ILE A 291 11.53 28.77 6.95
N ARG A 292 11.33 28.16 8.11
CA ARG A 292 11.70 28.74 9.42
C ARG A 292 11.88 27.65 10.47
N THR A 293 12.85 27.87 11.36
CA THR A 293 13.03 27.08 12.59
C THR A 293 12.62 27.91 13.80
N TYR A 294 11.99 27.27 14.79
CA TYR A 294 11.57 27.89 16.05
C TYR A 294 12.51 27.42 17.17
N ASP A 295 13.62 28.12 17.41
CA ASP A 295 14.73 27.58 18.21
C ASP A 295 14.35 27.19 19.65
N ASP A 296 13.43 27.90 20.30
CA ASP A 296 12.97 27.60 21.67
C ASP A 296 12.03 26.39 21.77
N THR A 297 11.88 25.62 20.69
CA THR A 297 11.07 24.39 20.63
C THR A 297 11.91 23.12 20.57
N ARG A 298 13.23 23.21 20.82
CA ARG A 298 14.09 22.02 20.85
C ARG A 298 13.60 21.03 21.91
N GLY A 299 13.23 19.82 21.47
CA GLY A 299 12.59 18.81 22.32
C GLY A 299 11.06 18.90 22.38
N ALA A 300 10.43 19.57 21.40
CA ALA A 300 8.97 19.58 21.25
C ALA A 300 8.40 18.15 21.22
N GLU A 301 7.44 17.85 22.08
CA GLU A 301 6.76 16.56 22.19
C GLU A 301 5.38 16.58 21.53
N GLU A 302 4.70 17.73 21.55
CA GLU A 302 3.39 17.93 20.95
C GLU A 302 3.34 19.27 20.21
N ILE A 303 2.66 19.32 19.07
CA ILE A 303 2.48 20.52 18.24
C ILE A 303 1.00 20.66 17.92
N ILE A 304 0.46 21.88 18.09
CA ILE A 304 -0.84 22.27 17.52
C ILE A 304 -0.72 23.67 16.90
N LEU A 305 -1.54 23.94 15.89
CA LEU A 305 -1.69 25.26 15.26
C LEU A 305 -3.16 25.67 15.30
N HIS A 306 -3.44 26.82 15.89
CA HIS A 306 -4.81 27.34 15.98
C HIS A 306 -4.81 28.85 15.75
N ASP A 307 -5.66 29.33 14.83
CA ASP A 307 -5.81 30.76 14.49
C ASP A 307 -4.48 31.51 14.30
N GLY A 308 -3.54 30.91 13.57
CA GLY A 308 -2.22 31.48 13.29
C GLY A 308 -1.22 31.42 14.46
N VAL A 309 -1.59 30.84 15.60
CA VAL A 309 -0.72 30.65 16.76
C VAL A 309 -0.22 29.20 16.83
N LEU A 310 1.09 29.04 16.65
CA LEU A 310 1.79 27.76 16.75
C LEU A 310 2.18 27.49 18.20
N LEU A 311 1.67 26.39 18.75
CA LEU A 311 1.92 25.96 20.12
C LEU A 311 2.73 24.67 20.13
N ALA A 312 3.72 24.62 21.01
CA ALA A 312 4.47 23.39 21.27
C ALA A 312 4.57 23.13 22.77
N MET A 313 4.29 21.90 23.18
CA MET A 313 4.76 21.37 24.45
C MET A 313 6.20 20.89 24.24
N VAL A 314 7.12 21.39 25.05
CA VAL A 314 8.56 21.14 24.93
C VAL A 314 9.05 20.52 26.23
N ARG A 315 9.76 19.39 26.13
CA ARG A 315 10.59 18.87 27.21
C ARG A 315 12.04 19.14 26.88
N SER A 316 12.73 19.88 27.75
CA SER A 316 14.12 20.27 27.50
C SER A 316 15.01 19.05 27.27
N VAL A 317 15.93 19.20 26.32
CA VAL A 317 16.84 18.12 25.90
C VAL A 317 18.08 18.15 26.77
N THR A 318 18.23 17.17 27.66
CA THR A 318 19.41 17.02 28.53
C THR A 318 20.56 16.32 27.79
N GLU A 319 21.79 16.46 28.28
CA GLU A 319 22.95 15.72 27.74
C GLU A 319 22.74 14.20 27.81
N GLU A 320 22.07 13.71 28.85
CA GLU A 320 21.73 12.29 29.00
C GLU A 320 20.80 11.81 27.89
N ARG A 321 19.77 12.59 27.52
CA ARG A 321 18.85 12.24 26.42
C ARG A 321 19.58 12.10 25.08
N ILE A 322 20.49 13.02 24.79
CA ILE A 322 21.32 12.99 23.57
C ILE A 322 22.22 11.75 23.59
N ALA A 323 22.96 11.54 24.69
CA ALA A 323 23.90 10.44 24.82
C ALA A 323 23.22 9.07 24.73
N GLU A 324 22.03 8.91 25.32
CA GLU A 324 21.26 7.66 25.19
C GLU A 324 20.82 7.43 23.74
N LEU A 325 20.26 8.44 23.06
CA LEU A 325 19.83 8.27 21.66
C LEU A 325 21.00 7.96 20.71
N ASP A 326 22.14 8.63 20.87
CA ASP A 326 23.34 8.36 20.06
C ASP A 326 23.89 6.95 20.32
N LYS A 327 23.84 6.49 21.56
CA LYS A 327 24.20 5.11 21.91
C LYS A 327 23.31 4.10 21.20
N TRP A 328 22.01 4.37 21.05
CA TRP A 328 21.11 3.50 20.28
C TRP A 328 21.54 3.36 18.83
N VAL A 329 21.89 4.47 18.17
CA VAL A 329 22.37 4.46 16.79
C VAL A 329 23.64 3.61 16.66
N GLN A 330 24.58 3.74 17.61
CA GLN A 330 25.79 2.92 17.65
C GLN A 330 25.50 1.44 17.83
N LEU A 331 24.58 1.08 18.75
CA LEU A 331 24.23 -0.31 19.04
C LEU A 331 23.56 -1.01 17.85
N VAL A 332 22.75 -0.30 17.06
CA VAL A 332 22.12 -0.85 15.85
C VAL A 332 23.16 -1.21 14.78
N GLY A 333 24.28 -0.48 14.71
CA GLY A 333 25.34 -0.71 13.74
C GLY A 333 26.32 -1.86 14.08
N LEU A 334 26.17 -2.52 15.24
CA LEU A 334 27.04 -3.61 15.66
C LEU A 334 26.70 -4.91 14.94
N GLU A 335 27.73 -5.69 14.58
CA GLU A 335 27.59 -7.04 14.03
C GLU A 335 26.88 -8.00 15.00
N THR A 336 27.15 -7.82 16.30
CA THR A 336 26.39 -8.45 17.40
C THR A 336 25.90 -7.36 18.33
N SER A 337 24.58 -7.18 18.38
CA SER A 337 23.96 -6.11 19.15
C SER A 337 23.24 -6.66 20.38
N PRO A 338 23.31 -6.00 21.55
CA PRO A 338 22.39 -6.29 22.65
C PRO A 338 20.93 -5.99 22.27
N LEU A 339 20.64 -5.40 21.11
CA LEU A 339 19.28 -5.20 20.59
C LEU A 339 18.74 -6.44 19.86
N ASP A 340 19.57 -7.46 19.66
CA ASP A 340 19.23 -8.64 18.86
C ASP A 340 18.28 -9.61 19.55
N THR A 341 18.17 -9.54 20.87
CA THR A 341 17.22 -10.34 21.65
C THR A 341 16.42 -9.44 22.59
N ARG A 342 15.18 -9.85 22.86
CA ARG A 342 14.31 -9.11 23.78
C ARG A 342 14.93 -8.96 25.18
N ASP A 343 15.53 -10.02 25.70
CA ASP A 343 16.09 -10.04 27.06
C ASP A 343 17.24 -9.03 27.23
N THR A 344 18.08 -8.88 26.20
CA THR A 344 19.19 -7.93 26.21
C THR A 344 18.76 -6.50 25.85
N ALA A 345 17.69 -6.34 25.06
CA ALA A 345 17.16 -5.04 24.65
C ALA A 345 16.32 -4.36 25.74
N ASP A 346 15.52 -5.12 26.49
CA ASP A 346 14.56 -4.60 27.47
C ASP A 346 15.18 -3.64 28.51
N PRO A 347 16.36 -3.92 29.11
CA PRO A 347 17.02 -2.99 30.02
C PRO A 347 17.41 -1.66 29.36
N LEU A 348 17.86 -1.70 28.10
CA LEU A 348 18.22 -0.51 27.33
C LEU A 348 16.98 0.33 27.00
N VAL A 349 15.86 -0.31 26.65
CA VAL A 349 14.58 0.37 26.40
C VAL A 349 14.11 1.09 27.67
N LYS A 350 14.20 0.44 28.83
CA LYS A 350 13.83 1.06 30.11
C LYS A 350 14.70 2.28 30.41
N ARG A 351 16.01 2.21 30.15
CA ARG A 351 16.94 3.32 30.35
C ARG A 351 16.64 4.49 29.41
N LEU A 352 16.44 4.24 28.11
CA LEU A 352 16.03 5.26 27.14
C LEU A 352 14.73 5.95 27.54
N ARG A 353 13.74 5.18 28.01
CA ARG A 353 12.46 5.76 28.44
C ARG A 353 12.61 6.60 29.71
N ALA A 354 13.47 6.15 30.63
CA ALA A 354 13.76 6.92 31.83
C ALA A 354 14.42 8.26 31.46
N SER A 355 15.40 8.26 30.54
CA SER A 355 16.03 9.49 30.07
C SER A 355 15.06 10.40 29.31
N GLU A 356 14.22 9.86 28.43
CA GLU A 356 13.25 10.65 27.66
C GLU A 356 12.19 11.34 28.52
N ASN A 357 11.92 10.84 29.73
CA ASN A 357 11.03 11.51 30.69
C ASN A 357 11.73 12.59 31.52
N GLN A 358 13.05 12.78 31.38
CA GLN A 358 13.79 13.83 32.06
C GLN A 358 13.76 15.15 31.28
N GLY A 359 13.90 16.26 32.01
CA GLY A 359 13.93 17.60 31.45
C GLY A 359 12.82 18.47 32.01
N GLN A 360 12.95 19.77 31.81
CA GLN A 360 11.94 20.74 32.21
C GLN A 360 10.88 20.83 31.12
N GLU A 361 9.61 20.80 31.53
CA GLU A 361 8.48 20.96 30.64
C GLU A 361 8.17 22.46 30.47
N SER A 362 7.86 22.86 29.24
CA SER A 362 7.32 24.18 28.92
C SER A 362 6.27 24.11 27.81
N ILE A 363 5.34 25.05 27.78
CA ILE A 363 4.48 25.33 26.63
C ILE A 363 4.94 26.66 26.06
N VAL A 364 5.20 26.70 24.77
CA VAL A 364 5.64 27.90 24.05
C VAL A 364 4.67 28.19 22.91
N ALA A 365 4.35 29.47 22.71
CA ALA A 365 3.46 29.95 21.66
C ALA A 365 4.17 30.95 20.75
N PHE A 366 3.95 30.83 19.46
CA PHE A 366 4.51 31.69 18.44
C PHE A 366 3.43 32.15 17.47
N ASP A 367 3.58 33.37 16.96
CA ASP A 367 2.94 33.74 15.72
C ASP A 367 3.57 32.89 14.60
N ALA A 368 2.76 32.07 13.94
CA ALA A 368 3.23 31.01 13.04
C ALA A 368 3.78 31.56 11.71
N GLU A 369 3.50 32.81 11.38
CA GLU A 369 3.99 33.47 10.17
C GLU A 369 5.34 34.16 10.42
N SER A 370 5.35 35.08 11.38
CA SER A 370 6.51 35.90 11.73
C SER A 370 7.56 35.14 12.55
N GLY A 371 7.18 34.06 13.22
CA GLY A 371 8.04 33.34 14.16
C GLY A 371 8.24 34.05 15.49
N ARG A 372 7.51 35.16 15.74
CA ARG A 372 7.61 35.91 16.99
C ARG A 372 7.03 35.09 18.13
N LYS A 373 7.83 34.82 19.17
CA LYS A 373 7.32 34.23 20.41
C LYS A 373 6.28 35.17 21.02
N LEU A 374 5.10 34.64 21.30
CA LEU A 374 3.99 35.36 21.93
C LEU A 374 4.10 35.24 23.45
N TRP A 375 4.22 34.01 23.94
CA TRP A 375 4.34 33.70 25.36
C TRP A 375 4.97 32.33 25.58
N SER A 376 5.36 32.07 26.82
CA SER A 376 5.83 30.77 27.27
C SER A 376 5.44 30.52 28.73
N LYS A 377 5.14 29.28 29.08
CA LYS A 377 4.89 28.81 30.44
C LYS A 377 5.82 27.66 30.76
N GLY A 378 6.50 27.68 31.89
CA GLY A 378 7.44 26.62 32.27
C GLY A 378 7.66 26.54 33.78
N ASN A 379 8.53 25.63 34.21
CA ASN A 379 8.82 25.37 35.63
C ASN A 379 7.54 24.99 36.41
N SER A 380 7.31 25.56 37.59
CA SER A 380 6.18 25.24 38.46
C SER A 380 4.80 25.52 37.85
N GLU A 381 4.69 26.30 36.76
CA GLU A 381 3.40 26.56 36.09
C GLU A 381 2.80 25.31 35.43
N ILE A 382 3.64 24.34 35.03
CA ILE A 382 3.21 23.14 34.29
C ILE A 382 3.90 21.83 34.73
N ASP A 383 4.47 21.78 35.93
CA ASP A 383 5.24 20.62 36.46
C ASP A 383 4.46 19.29 36.56
N GLY A 384 3.13 19.32 36.41
CA GLY A 384 2.26 18.15 36.33
C GLY A 384 1.59 17.98 34.96
N TYR A 385 2.17 18.52 33.88
CA TYR A 385 1.56 18.48 32.56
C TYR A 385 1.22 17.05 32.14
N ARG A 386 0.00 16.86 31.63
CA ARG A 386 -0.46 15.57 31.11
C ARG A 386 -0.26 15.52 29.60
N SER A 387 0.53 14.55 29.14
CA SER A 387 0.70 14.29 27.70
C SER A 387 -0.62 14.07 26.98
N MET A 388 -0.69 14.53 25.74
CA MET A 388 -1.86 14.50 24.85
C MET A 388 -3.02 15.41 25.29
N SER A 389 -2.81 16.34 26.24
CA SER A 389 -3.88 17.23 26.73
C SER A 389 -3.91 18.61 26.06
N LEU A 390 -2.82 19.04 25.39
CA LEU A 390 -2.78 20.34 24.73
C LEU A 390 -3.81 20.39 23.58
N CYS A 391 -4.71 21.36 23.64
CA CYS A 391 -5.71 21.67 22.61
C CYS A 391 -6.09 23.16 22.64
N ALA A 392 -6.74 23.65 21.59
CA ALA A 392 -7.16 25.05 21.47
C ALA A 392 -8.50 25.15 20.73
N ALA A 393 -9.26 26.19 21.08
CA ALA A 393 -10.50 26.56 20.41
C ALA A 393 -10.82 28.02 20.73
N GLN A 394 -11.41 28.76 19.77
CA GLN A 394 -11.67 30.20 19.93
C GLN A 394 -10.38 30.95 20.34
N ASP A 395 -10.46 31.87 21.29
CA ASP A 395 -9.34 32.63 21.84
C ASP A 395 -8.67 31.93 23.05
N ARG A 396 -8.77 30.59 23.15
CA ARG A 396 -8.35 29.82 24.33
C ARG A 396 -7.44 28.65 23.98
N VAL A 397 -6.46 28.41 24.86
CA VAL A 397 -5.62 27.20 24.90
C VAL A 397 -5.91 26.47 26.21
N LEU A 398 -6.06 25.15 26.12
CA LEU A 398 -6.28 24.29 27.26
C LEU A 398 -5.20 23.23 27.34
N TYR A 399 -4.82 22.92 28.58
CA TYR A 399 -3.97 21.79 28.91
C TYR A 399 -4.30 21.31 30.31
N GLN A 400 -3.90 20.09 30.62
CA GLN A 400 -4.08 19.54 31.97
C GLN A 400 -2.75 19.59 32.73
N ASN A 401 -2.78 20.19 33.92
CA ASN A 401 -1.66 20.23 34.86
C ASN A 401 -2.09 19.58 36.18
N GLY A 402 -1.60 18.37 36.43
CA GLY A 402 -2.04 17.52 37.53
C GLY A 402 -3.55 17.25 37.46
N PRO A 403 -4.32 17.50 38.52
CA PRO A 403 -5.77 17.33 38.51
C PRO A 403 -6.53 18.48 37.84
N GLU A 404 -5.88 19.63 37.59
CA GLU A 404 -6.53 20.82 37.03
C GLU A 404 -6.46 20.88 35.51
N ILE A 405 -7.58 21.24 34.90
CA ILE A 405 -7.61 21.75 33.53
C ILE A 405 -7.35 23.25 33.61
N VAL A 406 -6.33 23.70 32.91
CA VAL A 406 -5.93 25.10 32.87
C VAL A 406 -6.31 25.66 31.52
N CYS A 407 -6.96 26.82 31.54
CA CYS A 407 -7.31 27.57 30.35
C CYS A 407 -6.58 28.91 30.37
N VAL A 408 -5.92 29.21 29.26
CA VAL A 408 -5.16 30.44 29.07
C VAL A 408 -5.62 31.12 27.78
N ASP A 409 -5.42 32.43 27.72
CA ASP A 409 -5.64 33.18 26.49
C ASP A 409 -4.63 32.77 25.41
N LEU A 410 -5.13 32.59 24.18
CA LEU A 410 -4.33 32.11 23.05
C LEU A 410 -3.16 33.03 22.69
N GLN A 411 -3.35 34.34 22.79
CA GLN A 411 -2.39 35.34 22.31
C GLN A 411 -1.41 35.80 23.39
N THR A 412 -1.83 35.79 24.65
CA THR A 412 -1.06 36.34 25.78
C THR A 412 -0.57 35.28 26.76
N GLY A 413 -1.20 34.10 26.78
CA GLY A 413 -0.91 33.06 27.77
C GLY A 413 -1.38 33.41 29.17
N GLU A 414 -2.17 34.47 29.35
CA GLU A 414 -2.74 34.83 30.65
C GLU A 414 -3.76 33.78 31.09
N LYS A 415 -3.65 33.30 32.34
CA LYS A 415 -4.58 32.32 32.89
C LYS A 415 -5.96 32.93 33.01
N GLN A 416 -6.95 32.31 32.36
CA GLN A 416 -8.35 32.70 32.44
C GLN A 416 -9.04 31.97 33.59
N TRP A 417 -8.84 30.65 33.68
CA TRP A 417 -9.38 29.83 34.76
C TRP A 417 -8.57 28.53 34.95
N GLY A 418 -8.80 27.88 36.10
CA GLY A 418 -8.31 26.54 36.40
C GLY A 418 -9.42 25.76 37.09
N THR A 419 -9.64 24.50 36.71
CA THR A 419 -10.72 23.69 37.29
C THR A 419 -10.30 22.23 37.42
N PRO A 420 -10.34 21.64 38.64
CA PRO A 420 -10.13 20.21 38.83
C PRO A 420 -11.20 19.37 38.13
N ALA A 421 -10.79 18.51 37.21
CA ALA A 421 -11.70 17.64 36.46
C ALA A 421 -11.03 16.30 36.07
N ALA A 422 -11.77 15.45 35.37
CA ALA A 422 -11.28 14.24 34.74
C ALA A 422 -10.18 14.55 33.70
N ALA A 423 -9.71 13.53 32.99
CA ALA A 423 -8.75 13.77 31.91
C ALA A 423 -9.34 14.70 30.86
N LEU A 424 -8.63 15.76 30.48
CA LEU A 424 -8.99 16.56 29.31
C LEU A 424 -8.93 15.68 28.06
N GLN A 425 -10.02 15.65 27.29
CA GLN A 425 -10.11 14.90 26.04
C GLN A 425 -10.19 15.84 24.84
N LEU A 426 -11.17 16.75 24.80
CA LEU A 426 -11.36 17.65 23.66
C LEU A 426 -12.12 18.92 24.03
N VAL A 427 -12.14 19.88 23.10
CA VAL A 427 -12.95 21.11 23.17
C VAL A 427 -13.85 21.18 21.94
N HIS A 428 -15.13 21.51 22.14
CA HIS A 428 -16.08 21.66 21.03
C HIS A 428 -17.27 22.56 21.43
N GLY A 429 -17.70 23.43 20.52
CA GLY A 429 -18.94 24.21 20.69
C GLY A 429 -19.02 25.05 21.96
N GLY A 430 -17.89 25.61 22.44
CA GLY A 430 -17.83 26.38 23.69
C GLY A 430 -17.82 25.53 24.97
N ARG A 431 -17.58 24.22 24.86
CA ARG A 431 -17.51 23.27 25.97
C ARG A 431 -16.18 22.53 25.98
N VAL A 432 -15.77 22.12 27.17
CA VAL A 432 -14.60 21.28 27.43
C VAL A 432 -15.10 19.93 27.93
N PHE A 433 -14.71 18.85 27.26
CA PHE A 433 -15.11 17.50 27.65
C PHE A 433 -13.93 16.78 28.28
N CYS A 434 -14.17 16.32 29.51
CA CYS A 434 -13.21 15.60 30.31
C CYS A 434 -13.75 14.20 30.60
N ALA A 435 -12.93 13.17 30.44
CA ALA A 435 -13.34 11.80 30.71
C ALA A 435 -12.21 10.96 31.31
N GLY A 436 -12.48 10.33 32.44
CA GLY A 436 -11.61 9.33 33.06
C GLY A 436 -12.42 8.14 33.57
N ASN A 437 -11.74 7.15 34.12
CA ASN A 437 -12.39 5.90 34.54
C ASN A 437 -13.38 6.06 35.71
N GLU A 438 -13.39 7.22 36.40
CA GLU A 438 -14.28 7.48 37.53
C GLU A 438 -15.40 8.49 37.23
N ARG A 439 -15.17 9.40 36.28
CA ARG A 439 -16.07 10.53 35.98
C ARG A 439 -15.92 11.02 34.55
N ILE A 440 -17.03 11.46 33.98
CA ILE A 440 -17.13 12.17 32.70
C ILE A 440 -17.76 13.52 33.03
N GLU A 441 -17.19 14.61 32.54
CA GLU A 441 -17.56 15.97 32.94
C GLU A 441 -17.57 16.88 31.70
N GLY A 442 -18.56 17.77 31.65
CA GLY A 442 -18.62 18.89 30.72
C GLY A 442 -18.38 20.19 31.47
N LEU A 443 -17.46 21.02 30.99
CA LEU A 443 -17.17 22.34 31.53
C LEU A 443 -17.48 23.41 30.47
N SER A 444 -17.82 24.62 30.92
CA SER A 444 -17.88 25.81 30.08
C SER A 444 -16.47 26.22 29.65
N LEU A 445 -16.23 26.39 28.35
CA LEU A 445 -14.95 26.93 27.85
C LEU A 445 -14.70 28.35 28.35
N ALA A 446 -15.77 29.16 28.45
CA ALA A 446 -15.67 30.56 28.83
C ALA A 446 -15.27 30.76 30.29
N SER A 447 -15.78 29.93 31.21
CA SER A 447 -15.63 30.16 32.65
C SER A 447 -14.95 29.03 33.42
N GLY A 448 -14.75 27.85 32.81
CA GLY A 448 -14.32 26.64 33.50
C GLY A 448 -15.39 26.02 34.41
N ALA A 449 -16.57 26.65 34.52
CA ALA A 449 -17.64 26.17 35.37
C ALA A 449 -18.10 24.78 34.92
N LYS A 450 -18.23 23.86 35.88
CA LYS A 450 -18.76 22.52 35.61
C LYS A 450 -20.24 22.61 35.27
N LEU A 451 -20.58 22.25 34.03
CA LEU A 451 -21.95 22.21 33.53
C LEU A 451 -22.65 20.95 34.04
N TRP A 452 -21.94 19.82 33.95
CA TRP A 452 -22.45 18.52 34.40
C TRP A 452 -21.31 17.55 34.76
N SER A 453 -21.67 16.50 35.49
CA SER A 453 -20.76 15.42 35.90
C SER A 453 -21.53 14.11 35.98
N GLN A 454 -21.04 13.09 35.29
CA GLN A 454 -21.65 11.78 35.20
C GLN A 454 -20.64 10.68 35.55
N LYS A 455 -21.13 9.53 36.01
CA LYS A 455 -20.29 8.34 36.14
C LYS A 455 -20.19 7.62 34.80
N PRO A 456 -19.01 7.13 34.40
CA PRO A 456 -18.88 6.33 33.20
C PRO A 456 -19.60 4.99 33.36
N LEU A 457 -20.20 4.52 32.27
CA LEU A 457 -20.73 3.14 32.16
C LEU A 457 -19.63 2.13 31.82
N LEU A 458 -18.41 2.62 31.59
CA LEU A 458 -17.24 1.89 31.12
C LEU A 458 -16.20 1.79 32.24
N THR A 459 -15.44 0.70 32.28
CA THR A 459 -14.28 0.56 33.18
C THR A 459 -13.01 1.16 32.59
N SER A 460 -12.95 1.26 31.27
CA SER A 460 -11.85 1.88 30.53
C SER A 460 -12.43 2.69 29.39
N ILE A 461 -12.36 4.02 29.52
CA ILE A 461 -12.66 4.93 28.42
C ILE A 461 -11.46 4.92 27.47
N HIS A 462 -11.75 4.74 26.19
CA HIS A 462 -10.73 4.70 25.14
C HIS A 462 -10.87 5.87 24.18
N ASP A 463 -12.10 6.28 23.91
CA ASP A 463 -12.45 7.21 22.86
C ASP A 463 -13.48 8.22 23.36
N VAL A 464 -13.30 9.49 22.98
CA VAL A 464 -14.23 10.59 23.25
C VAL A 464 -14.26 11.48 22.03
N PHE A 465 -15.45 11.68 21.45
CA PHE A 465 -15.65 12.48 20.24
C PHE A 465 -16.92 13.31 20.33
N VAL A 466 -17.01 14.41 19.60
CA VAL A 466 -18.27 15.07 19.28
C VAL A 466 -18.52 14.94 17.79
N ALA A 467 -19.54 14.16 17.43
CA ALA A 467 -19.87 13.80 16.05
C ALA A 467 -21.39 13.80 15.88
N GLY A 468 -21.87 14.33 14.75
CA GLY A 468 -23.32 14.39 14.48
C GLY A 468 -24.11 15.22 15.50
N GLY A 469 -23.45 16.17 16.18
CA GLY A 469 -24.07 17.02 17.21
C GLY A 469 -24.14 16.42 18.62
N SER A 470 -23.59 15.23 18.85
CA SER A 470 -23.65 14.55 20.15
C SER A 470 -22.27 14.15 20.68
N LEU A 471 -22.16 13.99 22.01
CA LEU A 471 -20.95 13.50 22.67
C LEU A 471 -20.94 11.96 22.66
N TRP A 472 -19.94 11.36 22.02
CA TRP A 472 -19.73 9.93 21.99
C TRP A 472 -18.62 9.52 22.95
N ILE A 473 -18.92 8.59 23.85
CA ILE A 473 -17.95 8.00 24.79
C ILE A 473 -17.81 6.51 24.50
N GLY A 474 -16.64 6.12 24.01
CA GLY A 474 -16.32 4.76 23.61
C GLY A 474 -15.28 4.09 24.50
N GLY A 475 -15.41 2.78 24.69
CA GLY A 475 -14.43 1.98 25.42
C GLY A 475 -14.91 0.58 25.77
N PHE A 476 -14.46 0.08 26.92
CA PHE A 476 -14.68 -1.31 27.33
C PHE A 476 -15.41 -1.40 28.67
N LYS A 477 -16.39 -2.31 28.73
CA LYS A 477 -17.02 -2.77 29.97
C LYS A 477 -16.13 -3.79 30.69
N PRO A 478 -16.37 -4.10 31.98
CA PRO A 478 -15.69 -5.20 32.64
C PRO A 478 -15.92 -6.51 31.86
N PHE A 479 -14.84 -7.13 31.42
CA PHE A 479 -14.89 -8.39 30.67
C PHE A 479 -13.97 -9.41 31.35
N PRO A 480 -14.51 -10.41 32.07
CA PRO A 480 -13.73 -11.31 32.92
C PRO A 480 -13.02 -12.37 32.08
N THR A 481 -11.87 -12.00 31.50
CA THR A 481 -10.99 -12.95 30.82
C THR A 481 -9.54 -12.75 31.23
N LYS A 482 -8.73 -13.81 31.12
CA LYS A 482 -7.28 -13.74 31.35
C LYS A 482 -6.54 -12.78 30.41
N ARG A 483 -7.19 -12.33 29.32
CA ARG A 483 -6.58 -11.49 28.27
C ARG A 483 -6.90 -9.99 28.44
N GLY A 484 -7.78 -9.62 29.38
CA GLY A 484 -8.10 -8.23 29.70
C GLY A 484 -9.25 -7.60 28.88
N PRO A 485 -9.58 -6.32 29.15
CA PRO A 485 -10.81 -5.68 28.68
C PRO A 485 -10.82 -5.36 27.18
N SER A 486 -9.65 -5.22 26.53
CA SER A 486 -9.57 -5.00 25.07
C SER A 486 -10.09 -6.18 24.24
N TRP A 487 -10.31 -7.34 24.88
CA TRP A 487 -10.96 -8.53 24.32
C TRP A 487 -12.46 -8.61 24.66
N GLY A 488 -13.05 -7.59 25.30
CA GLY A 488 -14.49 -7.49 25.53
C GLY A 488 -15.22 -6.75 24.40
N PRO A 489 -16.57 -6.73 24.40
CA PRO A 489 -17.34 -5.92 23.45
C PRO A 489 -16.95 -4.44 23.53
N TYR A 490 -16.95 -3.76 22.39
CA TYR A 490 -16.82 -2.31 22.39
C TYR A 490 -18.16 -1.74 22.82
N PHE A 491 -18.16 -0.68 23.61
CA PHE A 491 -19.38 -0.02 24.03
C PHE A 491 -19.22 1.47 23.84
N ALA A 492 -20.14 2.07 23.09
CA ALA A 492 -20.19 3.49 22.82
C ALA A 492 -21.53 4.05 23.32
N THR A 493 -21.50 5.18 24.04
CA THR A 493 -22.72 5.91 24.43
C THR A 493 -22.79 7.23 23.71
N GLU A 494 -23.94 7.52 23.11
CA GLU A 494 -24.32 8.87 22.70
C GLU A 494 -24.81 9.63 23.94
N ARG A 495 -24.39 10.89 24.07
CA ARG A 495 -24.74 11.75 25.20
C ARG A 495 -25.08 13.15 24.73
N ASP A 496 -26.04 13.75 25.43
CA ASP A 496 -26.39 15.16 25.28
C ASP A 496 -25.21 16.05 25.71
N LEU A 497 -24.91 17.07 24.91
CA LEU A 497 -23.78 17.97 25.15
C LEU A 497 -23.98 18.86 26.40
N GLU A 498 -25.22 19.18 26.75
CA GLU A 498 -25.60 20.11 27.81
C GLU A 498 -25.80 19.44 29.16
N THR A 499 -26.28 18.20 29.20
CA THR A 499 -26.60 17.49 30.44
C THR A 499 -25.66 16.30 30.71
N GLY A 500 -25.01 15.78 29.66
CA GLY A 500 -24.22 14.55 29.72
C GLY A 500 -25.07 13.28 29.84
N ASP A 501 -26.40 13.40 29.78
CA ASP A 501 -27.32 12.28 29.86
C ASP A 501 -27.13 11.34 28.68
N VAL A 502 -27.27 10.04 28.92
CA VAL A 502 -27.16 9.02 27.87
C VAL A 502 -28.43 9.07 27.02
N LEU A 503 -28.27 9.33 25.73
CA LEU A 503 -29.35 9.32 24.75
C LEU A 503 -29.57 7.91 24.21
N MET A 504 -28.49 7.23 23.82
CA MET A 504 -28.48 5.84 23.43
C MET A 504 -27.10 5.19 23.63
N HIS A 505 -27.01 3.90 23.31
CA HIS A 505 -25.75 3.19 23.26
C HIS A 505 -25.69 2.22 22.09
N ILE A 506 -24.46 1.94 21.64
CA ILE A 506 -24.14 0.94 20.65
C ILE A 506 -23.20 -0.07 21.31
N GLU A 507 -23.51 -1.35 21.20
CA GLU A 507 -22.70 -2.44 21.74
C GLU A 507 -22.44 -3.48 20.65
N PRO A 508 -21.44 -3.26 19.78
CA PRO A 508 -21.06 -4.23 18.77
C PRO A 508 -20.65 -5.57 19.38
N ASP A 509 -21.12 -6.66 18.78
CA ASP A 509 -20.64 -8.00 19.11
C ASP A 509 -19.12 -8.09 18.94
N ASN A 510 -18.46 -8.83 19.85
CA ASN A 510 -17.03 -9.08 19.72
C ASN A 510 -16.77 -10.31 18.82
N PRO A 511 -16.14 -10.14 17.66
CA PRO A 511 -15.78 -11.23 16.77
C PRO A 511 -14.49 -11.97 17.17
N GLY A 512 -14.25 -12.16 18.46
CA GLY A 512 -13.07 -12.85 18.97
C GLY A 512 -11.74 -12.13 18.70
N HIS A 513 -11.75 -10.80 18.51
CA HIS A 513 -10.56 -10.00 18.27
C HIS A 513 -10.38 -8.92 19.33
N HIS A 514 -9.11 -8.65 19.68
CA HIS A 514 -8.81 -7.50 20.52
C HIS A 514 -8.90 -6.20 19.72
N HIS A 515 -9.30 -5.12 20.40
CA HIS A 515 -9.16 -3.77 19.85
C HIS A 515 -7.68 -3.46 19.58
N ARG A 516 -7.37 -2.86 18.42
CA ARG A 516 -6.01 -2.52 18.02
C ARG A 516 -5.52 -1.30 18.80
N CYS A 517 -4.21 -1.07 18.75
CA CYS A 517 -3.51 -0.11 19.57
C CYS A 517 -3.50 1.30 18.98
N TYR A 518 -4.66 1.79 18.56
CA TYR A 518 -4.89 3.18 18.16
C TYR A 518 -6.30 3.59 18.61
N SER A 519 -6.49 4.86 18.93
CA SER A 519 -7.81 5.46 19.18
C SER A 519 -8.63 5.45 17.91
N ASN A 520 -9.92 5.19 18.04
CA ASN A 520 -10.81 5.26 16.88
C ASN A 520 -10.83 6.70 16.33
N LYS A 521 -11.27 6.84 15.09
CA LYS A 521 -11.56 8.14 14.47
C LYS A 521 -13.02 8.13 14.06
N ALA A 522 -13.54 9.27 13.65
CA ALA A 522 -14.92 9.33 13.21
C ALA A 522 -15.11 10.30 12.04
N THR A 523 -16.26 10.20 11.41
CA THR A 523 -16.93 11.28 10.70
C THR A 523 -18.19 11.66 11.45
N ASP A 524 -18.94 12.66 10.99
CA ASP A 524 -20.26 12.96 11.57
C ASP A 524 -21.27 11.82 11.46
N ARG A 525 -20.98 10.80 10.64
CA ARG A 525 -21.87 9.65 10.40
C ARG A 525 -21.37 8.33 10.98
N TYR A 526 -20.05 8.15 11.07
CA TYR A 526 -19.47 6.85 11.44
C TYR A 526 -18.39 6.98 12.49
N ILE A 527 -18.34 6.04 13.44
CA ILE A 527 -17.09 5.72 14.15
C ILE A 527 -16.32 4.70 13.32
N LEU A 528 -15.06 5.03 13.00
CA LEU A 528 -14.11 4.17 12.32
C LEU A 528 -13.32 3.37 13.36
N GLY A 529 -13.75 2.12 13.55
CA GLY A 529 -13.23 1.18 14.53
C GLY A 529 -11.99 0.44 14.06
N GLY A 530 -11.17 0.01 15.03
CA GLY A 530 -9.97 -0.77 14.79
C GLY A 530 -9.96 -2.11 15.50
N ARG A 531 -10.92 -3.01 15.25
CA ARG A 531 -10.93 -4.34 15.91
C ARG A 531 -10.39 -5.44 15.00
N ARG A 532 -11.14 -5.86 13.98
CA ARG A 532 -10.72 -6.85 12.98
C ARG A 532 -9.98 -6.21 11.80
N GLY A 533 -10.50 -5.11 11.28
CA GLY A 533 -9.90 -4.31 10.21
C GLY A 533 -10.25 -2.85 10.44
N THR A 534 -10.98 -2.25 9.50
CA THR A 534 -11.65 -0.96 9.67
C THR A 534 -13.16 -1.16 9.70
N GLU A 535 -13.76 -1.07 10.88
CA GLU A 535 -15.22 -1.09 11.02
C GLU A 535 -15.80 0.31 10.81
N PHE A 536 -16.97 0.40 10.18
CA PHE A 536 -17.78 1.62 10.18
C PHE A 536 -19.00 1.36 11.08
N ILE A 537 -19.06 2.03 12.22
CA ILE A 537 -20.19 1.97 13.14
C ILE A 537 -21.08 3.18 12.81
N ASP A 538 -22.24 2.92 12.21
CA ASP A 538 -23.21 3.95 11.84
C ASP A 538 -23.83 4.55 13.11
N LEU A 539 -23.65 5.86 13.29
CA LEU A 539 -24.06 6.58 14.50
C LEU A 539 -25.57 6.71 14.63
N GLU A 540 -26.30 6.73 13.50
CA GLU A 540 -27.75 6.86 13.48
C GLU A 540 -28.44 5.50 13.68
N LYS A 541 -27.95 4.47 12.97
CA LYS A 541 -28.60 3.14 12.96
C LYS A 541 -28.05 2.19 14.01
N GLY A 542 -26.87 2.47 14.58
CA GLY A 542 -26.14 1.55 15.45
C GLY A 542 -25.59 0.30 14.73
N GLU A 543 -25.66 0.27 13.39
CA GLU A 543 -25.19 -0.86 12.58
C GLU A 543 -23.66 -0.86 12.46
N VAL A 544 -23.08 -2.06 12.43
CA VAL A 544 -21.63 -2.25 12.30
C VAL A 544 -21.33 -2.85 10.93
N LEU A 545 -20.64 -2.08 10.09
CA LEU A 545 -20.24 -2.47 8.76
C LEU A 545 -18.76 -2.88 8.79
N TRP A 546 -18.52 -4.18 8.66
CA TRP A 546 -17.18 -4.77 8.76
C TRP A 546 -16.41 -4.65 7.45
N ASN A 547 -15.18 -4.11 7.51
CA ASN A 547 -14.21 -4.17 6.41
C ASN A 547 -12.89 -4.74 6.94
N SER A 548 -12.87 -6.05 7.20
CA SER A 548 -11.73 -6.75 7.80
C SER A 548 -10.53 -6.90 6.86
N TRP A 549 -10.77 -6.70 5.57
CA TRP A 549 -9.81 -6.78 4.46
C TRP A 549 -8.98 -5.51 4.27
N VAL A 550 -9.31 -4.42 4.97
CA VAL A 550 -8.51 -3.18 5.03
C VAL A 550 -8.13 -2.86 6.47
N ARG A 551 -6.94 -2.31 6.67
CA ARG A 551 -6.45 -1.95 8.01
C ARG A 551 -5.41 -0.83 7.93
N GLY A 552 -5.41 0.03 8.94
CA GLY A 552 -4.35 1.02 9.14
C GLY A 552 -3.20 0.56 10.05
N VAL A 553 -2.17 1.38 10.17
CA VAL A 553 -0.98 1.06 10.98
C VAL A 553 -1.27 1.10 12.49
N CYS A 554 -0.55 0.32 13.29
CA CYS A 554 -0.57 0.45 14.76
C CYS A 554 -0.25 1.89 15.21
N ARG A 555 -0.79 2.31 16.36
CA ARG A 555 -0.66 3.67 16.94
C ARG A 555 -1.39 4.79 16.22
N TYR A 556 -1.50 4.74 14.89
CA TYR A 556 -2.20 5.78 14.13
C TYR A 556 -3.60 5.36 13.64
N GLY A 557 -3.73 4.17 13.04
CA GLY A 557 -4.98 3.70 12.44
C GLY A 557 -5.14 4.15 10.99
N VAL A 558 -6.35 4.56 10.61
CA VAL A 558 -6.73 5.08 9.28
C VAL A 558 -6.91 6.61 9.34
N MET A 559 -7.14 7.30 8.22
CA MET A 559 -7.46 8.73 8.21
C MET A 559 -8.65 8.99 7.25
N PRO A 560 -9.80 9.49 7.73
CA PRO A 560 -10.93 9.86 6.87
C PRO A 560 -10.87 11.34 6.48
N CYS A 561 -10.65 11.68 5.20
CA CYS A 561 -10.74 13.05 4.68
C CYS A 561 -10.69 13.06 3.14
N ASN A 562 -10.88 14.21 2.50
CA ASN A 562 -10.88 14.37 1.04
C ASN A 562 -11.89 13.47 0.30
N GLY A 563 -12.95 13.02 0.97
CA GLY A 563 -13.90 12.02 0.48
C GLY A 563 -13.33 10.60 0.40
N LEU A 564 -12.18 10.35 1.03
CA LEU A 564 -11.41 9.11 0.94
C LEU A 564 -11.06 8.56 2.32
N LEU A 565 -10.88 7.25 2.39
CA LEU A 565 -10.29 6.56 3.53
C LEU A 565 -8.83 6.22 3.22
N TYR A 566 -7.90 6.85 3.93
CA TYR A 566 -6.48 6.53 3.83
C TYR A 566 -6.10 5.43 4.83
N ALA A 567 -5.55 4.33 4.32
CA ALA A 567 -5.09 3.18 5.09
C ALA A 567 -3.57 3.03 4.92
N PRO A 568 -2.76 3.51 5.88
CA PRO A 568 -1.30 3.39 5.83
C PRO A 568 -0.83 1.93 5.92
N PRO A 569 0.37 1.60 5.40
CA PRO A 569 0.87 0.24 5.41
C PRO A 569 1.03 -0.32 6.83
N HIS A 570 0.86 -1.63 6.96
CA HIS A 570 0.94 -2.33 8.25
C HIS A 570 1.84 -3.57 8.20
N ALA A 571 2.23 -4.10 9.35
CA ALA A 571 2.97 -5.36 9.45
C ALA A 571 2.11 -6.56 9.91
N CYS A 572 0.78 -6.40 9.98
CA CYS A 572 -0.09 -7.44 10.51
C CYS A 572 -0.22 -8.64 9.54
N GLY A 573 -0.22 -9.86 10.06
CA GLY A 573 -0.39 -11.07 9.25
C GLY A 573 -1.74 -11.78 9.29
N CYS A 574 -2.76 -11.21 9.93
CA CYS A 574 -4.12 -11.76 9.83
C CYS A 574 -4.67 -11.55 8.41
N TYR A 575 -5.37 -12.55 7.87
CA TYR A 575 -6.06 -12.49 6.58
C TYR A 575 -5.17 -12.12 5.39
N THR A 576 -3.87 -12.47 5.38
CA THR A 576 -2.93 -12.03 4.33
C THR A 576 -3.26 -12.52 2.92
N THR A 577 -4.02 -13.61 2.75
CA THR A 577 -4.52 -14.03 1.43
C THR A 577 -5.60 -13.07 0.88
N VAL A 578 -6.26 -12.28 1.74
CA VAL A 578 -7.41 -11.45 1.36
C VAL A 578 -7.18 -9.96 1.63
N LYS A 579 -6.39 -9.59 2.63
CA LYS A 579 -6.26 -8.21 3.10
C LYS A 579 -5.28 -7.42 2.23
N THR A 580 -5.58 -6.14 2.03
CA THR A 580 -4.77 -5.21 1.26
C THR A 580 -3.35 -5.02 1.82
N GLU A 581 -2.38 -4.76 0.95
CA GLU A 581 -0.98 -4.48 1.28
C GLU A 581 -0.50 -3.21 0.56
N GLY A 582 0.13 -2.29 1.28
CA GLY A 582 0.51 -0.97 0.78
C GLY A 582 -0.22 0.17 1.48
N PHE A 583 0.04 1.37 1.00
CA PHE A 583 -0.68 2.57 1.36
C PHE A 583 -1.83 2.73 0.36
N PHE A 584 -3.05 2.55 0.84
CA PHE A 584 -4.25 2.76 0.03
C PHE A 584 -4.92 4.10 0.35
N ALA A 585 -5.43 4.75 -0.68
CA ALA A 585 -6.60 5.60 -0.58
C ALA A 585 -7.81 4.88 -1.19
N LEU A 586 -8.88 4.76 -0.42
CA LEU A 586 -10.08 4.05 -0.81
C LEU A 586 -11.27 5.01 -0.90
N ALA A 587 -12.05 4.85 -1.96
CA ALA A 587 -13.29 5.59 -2.16
C ALA A 587 -14.50 4.74 -1.77
N PRO A 588 -15.63 5.37 -1.37
CA PRO A 588 -16.90 4.68 -1.20
C PRO A 588 -17.33 3.92 -2.46
N ARG A 589 -18.15 2.88 -2.30
CA ARG A 589 -18.81 2.20 -3.43
C ARG A 589 -19.72 3.18 -4.20
N ASP A 590 -19.76 3.07 -5.52
CA ASP A 590 -20.62 3.87 -6.40
C ASP A 590 -21.73 2.93 -6.89
N PRO A 591 -23.00 3.29 -6.67
CA PRO A 591 -24.13 2.53 -7.23
C PRO A 591 -24.03 2.30 -8.74
N ALA A 592 -23.39 3.18 -9.50
CA ALA A 592 -23.16 2.99 -10.94
C ALA A 592 -22.24 1.81 -11.25
N ASP A 593 -21.37 1.39 -10.31
CA ASP A 593 -20.53 0.19 -10.46
C ASP A 593 -21.34 -1.11 -10.47
N ALA A 594 -22.61 -1.09 -10.03
CA ALA A 594 -23.51 -2.23 -10.14
C ALA A 594 -24.03 -2.43 -11.59
N VAL A 595 -23.87 -1.44 -12.46
CA VAL A 595 -24.30 -1.46 -13.87
C VAL A 595 -23.11 -1.79 -14.75
N VAL A 596 -22.45 -2.93 -14.52
CA VAL A 596 -21.47 -3.44 -15.50
C VAL A 596 -22.20 -4.15 -16.61
N SER A 597 -21.90 -3.78 -17.86
CA SER A 597 -22.46 -4.46 -19.02
C SER A 597 -22.17 -5.96 -19.00
N GLU A 598 -23.21 -6.78 -19.15
CA GLU A 598 -23.08 -8.23 -19.31
C GLU A 598 -22.63 -8.64 -20.73
N THR A 599 -22.51 -7.68 -21.67
CA THR A 599 -22.02 -8.02 -23.01
C THR A 599 -20.55 -8.40 -22.97
N ALA A 600 -20.23 -9.58 -23.53
CA ALA A 600 -18.86 -10.04 -23.63
C ALA A 600 -18.02 -9.05 -24.45
N PRO A 601 -16.81 -8.67 -23.97
CA PRO A 601 -15.92 -7.81 -24.73
C PRO A 601 -15.53 -8.50 -26.04
N THR A 602 -15.49 -7.72 -27.12
CA THR A 602 -15.01 -8.22 -28.42
C THR A 602 -13.48 -8.11 -28.47
N PRO A 603 -12.76 -9.18 -28.84
CA PRO A 603 -11.31 -9.13 -28.98
C PRO A 603 -10.91 -8.14 -30.08
N GLN A 604 -9.91 -7.31 -29.80
CA GLN A 604 -9.32 -6.42 -30.80
C GLN A 604 -8.31 -7.22 -31.62
N ARG A 605 -8.52 -7.28 -32.93
CA ARG A 605 -7.68 -8.05 -33.86
C ARG A 605 -6.44 -7.27 -34.25
N GLY A 606 -5.28 -7.90 -34.17
CA GLY A 606 -4.00 -7.36 -34.64
C GLY A 606 -3.61 -7.91 -36.03
N PRO A 607 -2.47 -7.46 -36.57
CA PRO A 607 -2.01 -7.87 -37.91
C PRO A 607 -1.80 -9.38 -38.07
N ALA A 608 -1.44 -10.09 -37.00
CA ALA A 608 -1.20 -11.53 -37.00
C ALA A 608 -2.43 -12.38 -36.59
N TYR A 609 -3.64 -11.79 -36.57
CA TYR A 609 -4.87 -12.47 -36.14
C TYR A 609 -5.16 -13.75 -36.96
N ASN A 610 -4.99 -13.67 -38.29
CA ASN A 610 -5.30 -14.78 -39.19
C ASN A 610 -4.18 -15.84 -39.29
N THR A 611 -3.08 -15.69 -38.57
CA THR A 611 -2.00 -16.67 -38.55
C THR A 611 -2.44 -17.91 -37.75
N PRO A 612 -2.51 -19.11 -38.36
CA PRO A 612 -2.93 -20.31 -37.65
C PRO A 612 -2.02 -20.63 -36.46
N LEU A 613 -2.60 -21.16 -35.39
CA LEU A 613 -1.82 -21.73 -34.29
C LEU A 613 -1.21 -23.07 -34.73
N SER A 614 0.01 -23.36 -34.28
CA SER A 614 0.45 -24.76 -34.23
C SER A 614 -0.37 -25.53 -33.19
N ALA A 615 -0.40 -26.86 -33.28
CA ALA A 615 -1.24 -27.69 -32.42
C ALA A 615 -0.95 -27.42 -30.93
N LEU A 616 -1.93 -26.81 -30.25
CA LEU A 616 -1.91 -26.53 -28.82
C LEU A 616 -1.75 -27.83 -28.04
N GLY A 617 -0.82 -27.86 -27.09
CA GLY A 617 -0.51 -29.08 -26.32
C GLY A 617 0.38 -30.09 -27.03
N SER A 618 0.92 -29.79 -28.23
CA SER A 618 2.03 -30.58 -28.77
C SER A 618 3.20 -30.54 -27.78
N PRO A 619 3.90 -31.66 -27.53
CA PRO A 619 5.08 -31.66 -26.69
C PRO A 619 6.08 -30.63 -27.22
N LEU A 620 6.34 -29.60 -26.42
CA LEU A 620 7.48 -28.74 -26.67
C LEU A 620 8.76 -29.58 -26.48
N SER A 621 9.89 -29.10 -27.00
CA SER A 621 11.15 -29.80 -26.79
C SER A 621 11.38 -30.01 -25.29
N ASN A 622 12.07 -31.09 -24.91
CA ASN A 622 12.46 -31.34 -23.50
C ASN A 622 13.28 -30.19 -22.88
N ASP A 623 13.82 -29.29 -23.72
CA ASP A 623 14.54 -28.08 -23.34
C ASP A 623 13.64 -26.83 -23.23
N ALA A 624 12.32 -26.97 -23.27
CA ALA A 624 11.39 -25.86 -23.14
C ALA A 624 11.02 -25.58 -21.67
N TRP A 625 10.89 -24.30 -21.35
CA TRP A 625 10.34 -23.75 -20.12
C TRP A 625 9.27 -22.74 -20.51
N PRO A 626 8.08 -23.20 -20.96
CA PRO A 626 7.14 -22.39 -21.74
C PRO A 626 6.29 -21.41 -20.94
N THR A 627 6.30 -21.47 -19.62
CA THR A 627 5.53 -20.56 -18.77
C THR A 627 6.27 -20.30 -17.47
N TYR A 628 5.76 -19.37 -16.66
CA TYR A 628 6.29 -19.11 -15.32
C TYR A 628 6.39 -20.41 -14.53
N ARG A 629 7.60 -20.69 -14.01
CA ARG A 629 7.92 -21.92 -13.29
C ARG A 629 7.60 -23.21 -14.06
N HIS A 630 7.91 -23.23 -15.37
CA HIS A 630 7.89 -24.36 -16.29
C HIS A 630 6.52 -24.84 -16.74
N ASP A 631 5.60 -25.12 -15.82
CA ASP A 631 4.31 -25.77 -16.11
C ASP A 631 3.14 -25.14 -15.35
N GLY A 632 1.93 -25.70 -15.53
CA GLY A 632 0.72 -25.20 -14.90
C GLY A 632 0.65 -25.42 -13.39
N GLU A 633 1.35 -26.43 -12.85
CA GLU A 633 1.52 -26.60 -11.39
C GLU A 633 2.43 -25.52 -10.80
N ARG A 634 3.23 -24.86 -11.66
CA ARG A 634 4.31 -23.94 -11.27
C ARG A 634 5.39 -24.69 -10.51
N SER A 635 5.65 -25.94 -10.92
CA SER A 635 6.60 -26.86 -10.26
C SER A 635 7.99 -26.26 -10.11
N GLY A 636 8.40 -25.40 -11.06
CA GLY A 636 9.78 -24.92 -11.20
C GLY A 636 10.77 -26.05 -11.36
N SER A 637 10.35 -27.16 -11.98
CA SER A 637 11.18 -28.31 -12.28
C SER A 637 11.14 -28.67 -13.75
N THR A 638 12.14 -29.39 -14.22
CA THR A 638 12.15 -29.99 -15.55
C THR A 638 12.90 -31.32 -15.53
N GLU A 639 12.46 -32.26 -16.36
CA GLU A 639 13.16 -33.51 -16.63
C GLU A 639 14.40 -33.31 -17.50
N GLY A 640 14.62 -32.10 -18.04
CA GLY A 640 15.84 -31.74 -18.75
C GLY A 640 17.07 -31.82 -17.84
N ALA A 641 18.18 -32.35 -18.36
CA ALA A 641 19.44 -32.38 -17.63
C ALA A 641 20.22 -31.09 -17.89
N VAL A 642 20.75 -30.48 -16.82
CA VAL A 642 21.70 -29.37 -16.90
C VAL A 642 22.97 -29.78 -16.13
N PRO A 643 24.17 -29.69 -16.72
CA PRO A 643 25.40 -30.08 -16.05
C PRO A 643 25.66 -29.20 -14.81
N ALA A 644 26.18 -29.79 -13.73
CA ALA A 644 26.52 -29.06 -12.51
C ALA A 644 27.67 -28.06 -12.70
N SER A 645 28.56 -28.31 -13.66
CA SER A 645 29.67 -27.41 -14.02
C SER A 645 29.24 -26.49 -15.16
N LEU A 646 29.08 -25.20 -14.85
CA LEU A 646 28.55 -24.19 -15.75
C LEU A 646 29.52 -23.03 -15.93
N LYS A 647 29.43 -22.36 -17.09
CA LYS A 647 30.01 -21.03 -17.35
C LYS A 647 28.97 -20.11 -17.97
N ILE A 648 29.14 -18.81 -17.78
CA ILE A 648 28.34 -17.80 -18.48
C ILE A 648 28.67 -17.90 -19.97
N ALA A 649 27.67 -18.27 -20.78
CA ALA A 649 27.77 -18.36 -22.22
C ALA A 649 27.57 -16.98 -22.88
N TRP A 650 26.58 -16.23 -22.39
CA TRP A 650 26.30 -14.85 -22.80
C TRP A 650 25.54 -14.10 -21.68
N GLN A 651 25.58 -12.77 -21.73
CA GLN A 651 24.80 -11.89 -20.86
C GLN A 651 24.40 -10.62 -21.62
N THR A 652 23.11 -10.28 -21.61
CA THR A 652 22.53 -9.17 -22.39
C THR A 652 21.69 -8.25 -21.52
N LYS A 653 22.01 -6.95 -21.50
CA LYS A 653 21.18 -5.92 -20.84
C LYS A 653 19.89 -5.73 -21.64
N THR A 654 18.75 -5.94 -20.99
CA THR A 654 17.44 -6.03 -21.66
C THR A 654 16.42 -5.02 -21.16
N GLY A 655 16.52 -4.60 -19.89
CA GLY A 655 15.59 -3.65 -19.27
C GLY A 655 16.14 -3.17 -17.93
N ASN A 656 15.29 -2.63 -17.07
CA ASN A 656 15.69 -2.16 -15.73
C ASN A 656 15.24 -3.14 -14.65
N ARG A 657 13.96 -3.48 -14.62
CA ARG A 657 13.38 -4.47 -13.69
C ARG A 657 12.77 -5.60 -14.49
N LEU A 658 13.44 -6.74 -14.51
CA LEU A 658 13.01 -7.89 -15.31
C LEU A 658 12.08 -8.84 -14.53
N SER A 659 11.15 -9.48 -15.24
CA SER A 659 10.45 -10.66 -14.74
C SER A 659 11.35 -11.89 -14.74
N ALA A 660 10.86 -13.01 -14.18
CA ALA A 660 11.44 -14.32 -14.44
C ALA A 660 11.46 -14.63 -15.95
N PRO A 661 12.42 -15.44 -16.45
CA PRO A 661 12.48 -15.82 -17.85
C PRO A 661 11.56 -16.99 -18.19
N THR A 662 11.19 -17.07 -19.46
CA THR A 662 10.53 -18.23 -20.10
C THR A 662 11.30 -18.57 -21.37
N VAL A 663 11.43 -19.85 -21.71
CA VAL A 663 12.30 -20.32 -22.79
C VAL A 663 11.53 -21.29 -23.69
N ALA A 664 11.31 -20.92 -24.94
CA ALA A 664 10.62 -21.76 -25.92
C ALA A 664 10.89 -21.23 -27.33
N ASP A 665 10.64 -22.05 -28.36
CA ASP A 665 10.81 -21.67 -29.77
C ASP A 665 12.20 -21.06 -30.11
N GLY A 666 13.24 -21.56 -29.42
CA GLY A 666 14.62 -21.07 -29.56
C GLY A 666 14.85 -19.66 -29.01
N LYS A 667 13.95 -19.14 -28.17
CA LYS A 667 14.03 -17.79 -27.59
C LYS A 667 13.90 -17.79 -26.09
N VAL A 668 14.43 -16.73 -25.48
CA VAL A 668 14.21 -16.37 -24.08
C VAL A 668 13.31 -15.14 -24.05
N PHE A 669 12.25 -15.21 -23.26
CA PHE A 669 11.28 -14.15 -23.06
C PHE A 669 11.37 -13.62 -21.63
N VAL A 670 11.45 -12.30 -21.48
CA VAL A 670 11.38 -11.59 -20.20
C VAL A 670 10.57 -10.32 -20.37
N ALA A 671 9.82 -9.93 -19.36
CA ALA A 671 9.23 -8.60 -19.30
C ALA A 671 10.21 -7.61 -18.67
N ASP A 672 10.39 -6.44 -19.27
CA ASP A 672 10.84 -5.23 -18.56
C ASP A 672 9.60 -4.62 -17.91
N VAL A 673 9.41 -4.96 -16.63
CA VAL A 673 8.14 -4.82 -15.92
C VAL A 673 7.67 -3.37 -15.91
N ASP A 674 8.52 -2.47 -15.41
CA ASP A 674 8.20 -1.06 -15.22
C ASP A 674 8.21 -0.29 -16.54
N GLY A 675 8.87 -0.83 -17.57
CA GLY A 675 8.87 -0.32 -18.96
C GLY A 675 7.74 -0.88 -19.83
N HIS A 676 6.85 -1.74 -19.31
CA HIS A 676 5.70 -2.30 -20.05
C HIS A 676 6.09 -3.11 -21.30
N ARG A 677 7.31 -3.63 -21.37
CA ARG A 677 7.84 -4.32 -22.56
C ARG A 677 7.96 -5.82 -22.34
N LEU A 678 7.47 -6.60 -23.29
CA LEU A 678 7.89 -7.99 -23.46
C LEU A 678 9.07 -8.03 -24.43
N CYS A 679 10.20 -8.56 -23.97
CA CYS A 679 11.43 -8.66 -24.74
C CYS A 679 11.73 -10.14 -25.08
N ALA A 680 12.10 -10.39 -26.33
CA ALA A 680 12.53 -11.70 -26.80
C ALA A 680 13.98 -11.64 -27.30
N MET A 681 14.78 -12.65 -26.93
CA MET A 681 16.17 -12.82 -27.37
C MET A 681 16.38 -14.22 -27.93
N ASP A 682 17.35 -14.38 -28.82
CA ASP A 682 17.81 -15.70 -29.23
C ASP A 682 18.42 -16.46 -28.04
N ALA A 683 17.94 -17.68 -27.79
CA ALA A 683 18.37 -18.45 -26.61
C ALA A 683 19.84 -18.89 -26.68
N THR A 684 20.40 -19.01 -27.87
CA THR A 684 21.77 -19.51 -28.05
C THR A 684 22.81 -18.40 -27.91
N SER A 685 22.53 -17.23 -28.48
CA SER A 685 23.46 -16.10 -28.62
C SER A 685 23.17 -14.94 -27.67
N GLY A 686 21.94 -14.80 -27.18
CA GLY A 686 21.52 -13.66 -26.36
C GLY A 686 21.24 -12.39 -27.15
N GLU A 687 21.26 -12.45 -28.49
CA GLU A 687 20.97 -11.30 -29.35
C GLU A 687 19.49 -10.91 -29.28
N PRO A 688 19.14 -9.61 -29.20
CA PRO A 688 17.76 -9.14 -29.23
C PRO A 688 17.05 -9.58 -30.52
N ALA A 689 15.88 -10.21 -30.37
CA ALA A 689 15.05 -10.63 -31.50
C ALA A 689 13.94 -9.61 -31.79
N TRP A 690 13.11 -9.31 -30.79
CA TRP A 690 12.02 -8.33 -30.88
C TRP A 690 11.57 -7.85 -29.50
N GLN A 691 10.78 -6.78 -29.49
CA GLN A 691 10.14 -6.25 -28.28
C GLN A 691 8.70 -5.81 -28.59
N PHE A 692 7.81 -5.92 -27.61
CA PHE A 692 6.41 -5.50 -27.69
C PHE A 692 6.06 -4.64 -26.47
N THR A 693 5.44 -3.46 -26.66
CA THR A 693 5.02 -2.57 -25.57
C THR A 693 3.52 -2.68 -25.33
N ALA A 694 3.13 -3.04 -24.10
CA ALA A 694 1.74 -3.04 -23.62
C ALA A 694 1.33 -1.65 -23.05
N GLY A 695 0.08 -1.51 -22.60
CA GLY A 695 -0.44 -0.26 -22.04
C GLY A 695 -0.01 0.02 -20.60
N ALA A 696 0.39 -1.02 -19.85
CA ALA A 696 0.94 -0.91 -18.50
C ALA A 696 1.90 -2.08 -18.19
N ARG A 697 2.33 -2.18 -16.92
CA ARG A 697 3.30 -3.18 -16.45
C ARG A 697 2.93 -4.60 -16.86
N ILE A 698 3.94 -5.37 -17.24
CA ILE A 698 3.86 -6.82 -17.45
C ILE A 698 4.66 -7.44 -16.30
N ASP A 699 3.98 -7.87 -15.25
CA ASP A 699 4.59 -8.21 -13.95
C ASP A 699 5.32 -9.56 -13.91
N SER A 700 5.10 -10.41 -14.91
CA SER A 700 5.54 -11.81 -14.95
C SER A 700 5.66 -12.30 -16.41
N PRO A 701 6.44 -13.37 -16.68
CA PRO A 701 6.71 -13.78 -18.07
C PRO A 701 5.47 -14.29 -18.82
N PRO A 702 5.53 -14.35 -20.17
CA PRO A 702 4.44 -14.87 -20.98
C PRO A 702 4.35 -16.39 -20.89
N THR A 703 3.19 -16.92 -21.30
CA THR A 703 2.99 -18.34 -21.61
C THR A 703 3.12 -18.57 -23.11
N ILE A 704 4.01 -19.49 -23.50
CA ILE A 704 4.33 -19.80 -24.88
C ILE A 704 3.59 -21.06 -25.32
N ALA A 705 2.71 -20.92 -26.32
CA ALA A 705 1.96 -22.03 -26.88
C ALA A 705 1.49 -21.73 -28.32
N GLY A 706 1.50 -22.74 -29.19
CA GLY A 706 0.93 -22.60 -30.53
C GLY A 706 1.64 -21.59 -31.44
N GLY A 707 2.92 -21.26 -31.18
CA GLY A 707 3.64 -20.17 -31.84
C GLY A 707 3.24 -18.76 -31.36
N ARG A 708 2.60 -18.66 -30.19
CA ARG A 708 2.18 -17.41 -29.55
C ARG A 708 2.83 -17.23 -28.20
N ALA A 709 3.12 -15.98 -27.85
CA ALA A 709 3.32 -15.53 -26.49
C ALA A 709 2.03 -14.89 -25.98
N LEU A 710 1.43 -15.49 -24.95
CA LEU A 710 0.18 -15.10 -24.32
C LEU A 710 0.48 -14.51 -22.94
N PHE A 711 -0.02 -13.31 -22.64
CA PHE A 711 0.27 -12.66 -21.36
C PHE A 711 -0.77 -11.62 -20.96
N GLY A 712 -0.94 -11.41 -19.65
CA GLY A 712 -1.69 -10.29 -19.10
C GLY A 712 -0.86 -9.02 -18.96
N SER A 713 -1.52 -7.88 -18.78
CA SER A 713 -0.88 -6.63 -18.39
C SER A 713 -1.75 -5.89 -17.38
N HIS A 714 -1.11 -5.05 -16.57
CA HIS A 714 -1.78 -4.21 -15.60
C HIS A 714 -2.68 -3.13 -16.23
N ASP A 715 -2.73 -3.01 -17.56
CA ASP A 715 -3.73 -2.20 -18.28
C ASP A 715 -5.11 -2.88 -18.33
N GLY A 716 -5.23 -4.11 -17.81
CA GLY A 716 -6.45 -4.89 -17.78
C GLY A 716 -6.70 -5.72 -19.03
N TYR A 717 -5.73 -5.77 -19.96
CA TYR A 717 -5.79 -6.59 -21.17
C TYR A 717 -5.00 -7.88 -21.05
N VAL A 718 -5.45 -8.88 -21.80
CA VAL A 718 -4.69 -10.07 -22.17
C VAL A 718 -4.29 -9.95 -23.63
N TYR A 719 -3.03 -10.23 -23.92
CA TYR A 719 -2.40 -10.10 -25.22
C TYR A 719 -1.99 -11.45 -25.79
N SER A 720 -2.03 -11.56 -27.11
CA SER A 720 -1.41 -12.64 -27.87
C SER A 720 -0.53 -12.04 -28.97
N VAL A 721 0.76 -12.34 -28.96
CA VAL A 721 1.72 -11.95 -29.99
C VAL A 721 2.40 -13.18 -30.58
N THR A 722 2.91 -13.09 -31.81
CA THR A 722 3.71 -14.16 -32.42
C THR A 722 5.06 -14.34 -31.71
N THR A 723 5.52 -15.59 -31.53
CA THR A 723 6.86 -15.83 -30.97
C THR A 723 7.99 -15.47 -31.95
N GLY A 724 7.69 -15.45 -33.26
CA GLY A 724 8.65 -15.15 -34.31
C GLY A 724 9.13 -13.70 -34.32
N ASP A 725 8.21 -12.74 -34.26
CA ASP A 725 8.48 -11.32 -34.49
C ASP A 725 7.73 -10.35 -33.55
N GLY A 726 6.95 -10.85 -32.58
CA GLY A 726 6.22 -10.03 -31.62
C GLY A 726 5.00 -9.31 -32.18
N THR A 727 4.55 -9.66 -33.39
CA THR A 727 3.37 -9.05 -34.02
C THR A 727 2.09 -9.43 -33.26
N LEU A 728 1.27 -8.42 -32.94
CA LEU A 728 -0.03 -8.59 -32.27
C LEU A 728 -0.98 -9.48 -33.09
N ALA A 729 -1.47 -10.54 -32.47
CA ALA A 729 -2.54 -11.38 -32.98
C ALA A 729 -3.91 -10.84 -32.55
N TRP A 730 -4.08 -10.69 -31.23
CA TRP A 730 -5.27 -10.12 -30.62
C TRP A 730 -4.94 -9.57 -29.24
N ARG A 731 -5.78 -8.65 -28.75
CA ARG A 731 -5.86 -8.29 -27.33
C ARG A 731 -7.32 -8.27 -26.87
N LEU A 732 -7.55 -8.65 -25.62
CA LEU A 732 -8.88 -8.69 -25.00
C LEU A 732 -8.86 -7.88 -23.71
N LEU A 733 -9.78 -6.94 -23.55
CA LEU A 733 -10.01 -6.28 -22.26
C LEU A 733 -10.66 -7.30 -21.31
N ALA A 734 -9.86 -7.95 -20.47
CA ALA A 734 -10.35 -8.92 -19.49
C ALA A 734 -10.97 -8.20 -18.28
N ALA A 735 -10.47 -7.01 -17.94
CA ALA A 735 -11.15 -6.12 -17.01
C ALA A 735 -12.60 -5.84 -17.44
N ARG A 736 -13.45 -5.53 -16.47
CA ARG A 736 -14.88 -5.21 -16.69
C ARG A 736 -15.10 -3.92 -17.49
N ARG A 737 -14.15 -2.99 -17.37
CA ARG A 737 -14.11 -1.67 -18.00
C ARG A 737 -12.68 -1.15 -17.98
N ASP A 738 -12.37 -0.22 -18.88
CA ASP A 738 -11.11 0.53 -18.82
C ASP A 738 -11.27 1.68 -17.81
N ARG A 739 -10.82 1.45 -16.58
CA ARG A 739 -10.76 2.45 -15.51
C ARG A 739 -9.39 2.36 -14.85
N ARG A 740 -8.66 3.46 -14.87
CA ARG A 740 -7.26 3.56 -14.46
C ARG A 740 -7.11 4.40 -13.21
N ILE A 741 -6.12 4.03 -12.42
CA ILE A 741 -5.69 4.64 -11.17
C ILE A 741 -4.17 4.84 -11.22
N ALA A 742 -3.64 5.61 -10.27
CA ALA A 742 -2.22 5.58 -9.98
C ALA A 742 -1.91 4.40 -9.04
N ALA A 743 -0.90 3.62 -9.40
CA ALA A 743 -0.44 2.46 -8.66
C ALA A 743 1.09 2.36 -8.72
N ASP A 744 1.76 2.40 -7.57
CA ASP A 744 3.23 2.28 -7.42
C ASP A 744 4.04 3.19 -8.36
N GLY A 745 3.62 4.46 -8.45
CA GLY A 745 4.31 5.45 -9.28
C GLY A 745 4.08 5.30 -10.79
N GLN A 746 3.02 4.60 -11.23
CA GLN A 746 2.61 4.50 -12.63
C GLN A 746 1.09 4.51 -12.78
N VAL A 747 0.59 4.63 -14.01
CA VAL A 747 -0.86 4.55 -14.33
C VAL A 747 -1.22 3.12 -14.74
N GLU A 748 -2.25 2.55 -14.11
CA GLU A 748 -2.69 1.17 -14.36
C GLU A 748 -4.20 1.03 -14.28
N SER A 749 -4.74 -0.08 -14.77
CA SER A 749 -6.11 -0.47 -14.51
C SER A 749 -6.35 -0.68 -13.01
N VAL A 750 -7.56 -0.32 -12.57
CA VAL A 750 -8.10 -0.71 -11.26
C VAL A 750 -8.29 -2.23 -11.17
N SER A 751 -8.41 -2.91 -12.32
CA SER A 751 -8.49 -4.36 -12.45
C SER A 751 -7.34 -4.89 -13.32
N PRO A 752 -6.10 -4.89 -12.82
CA PRO A 752 -4.93 -5.34 -13.56
C PRO A 752 -5.02 -6.85 -13.86
N CYS A 753 -4.40 -7.27 -14.97
CA CYS A 753 -4.20 -8.68 -15.28
C CYS A 753 -2.79 -9.14 -14.94
N ILE A 754 -2.66 -10.32 -14.34
CA ILE A 754 -1.36 -10.95 -14.08
C ILE A 754 -0.76 -11.42 -15.41
N GLY A 755 0.52 -11.13 -15.63
CA GLY A 755 1.26 -11.42 -16.85
C GLY A 755 1.28 -12.90 -17.22
N SER A 756 1.58 -13.76 -16.26
CA SER A 756 1.62 -15.22 -16.41
C SER A 756 0.22 -15.82 -16.44
N VAL A 757 -0.39 -15.80 -17.62
CA VAL A 757 -1.63 -16.54 -17.90
C VAL A 757 -1.39 -18.04 -17.86
N LEU A 758 -2.40 -18.82 -17.50
CA LEU A 758 -2.30 -20.27 -17.42
C LEU A 758 -2.92 -20.91 -18.68
N LEU A 759 -2.23 -21.87 -19.31
CA LEU A 759 -2.83 -22.72 -20.34
C LEU A 759 -3.24 -24.04 -19.71
N HIS A 760 -4.54 -24.35 -19.76
CA HIS A 760 -5.09 -25.58 -19.20
C HIS A 760 -6.26 -26.04 -20.09
N ASP A 761 -6.33 -27.33 -20.42
CA ASP A 761 -7.33 -27.91 -21.34
C ASP A 761 -7.50 -27.16 -22.66
N GLY A 762 -6.39 -26.70 -23.23
CA GLY A 762 -6.37 -25.96 -24.50
C GLY A 762 -6.93 -24.54 -24.43
N GLN A 763 -7.17 -24.01 -23.23
CA GLN A 763 -7.75 -22.69 -22.99
C GLN A 763 -6.83 -21.83 -22.15
N VAL A 764 -6.90 -20.52 -22.36
CA VAL A 764 -6.14 -19.54 -21.58
C VAL A 764 -6.98 -19.08 -20.40
N TYR A 765 -6.44 -19.23 -19.20
CA TYR A 765 -6.97 -18.69 -17.96
C TYR A 765 -6.16 -17.46 -17.57
N ALA A 766 -6.86 -16.34 -17.40
CA ALA A 766 -6.28 -15.08 -16.96
C ALA A 766 -7.11 -14.48 -15.83
N THR A 767 -6.48 -13.72 -14.95
CA THR A 767 -7.17 -13.01 -13.87
C THR A 767 -7.26 -11.52 -14.16
N ALA A 768 -8.30 -10.85 -13.68
CA ALA A 768 -8.44 -9.39 -13.74
C ALA A 768 -9.06 -8.84 -12.45
N GLY A 769 -8.35 -7.97 -11.74
CA GLY A 769 -8.79 -7.44 -10.44
C GLY A 769 -7.63 -7.24 -9.46
N ARG A 770 -7.87 -6.60 -8.32
CA ARG A 770 -6.89 -6.51 -7.22
C ARG A 770 -7.28 -7.36 -6.02
N ASN A 771 -8.56 -7.39 -5.70
CA ASN A 771 -9.07 -7.95 -4.46
C ASN A 771 -10.56 -8.25 -4.58
N SER A 772 -11.03 -9.31 -3.93
CA SER A 772 -12.42 -9.73 -4.01
C SER A 772 -13.44 -8.82 -3.31
N TYR A 773 -13.01 -7.81 -2.53
CA TYR A 773 -13.90 -6.91 -1.77
C TYR A 773 -14.13 -5.52 -2.35
N MET A 774 -13.34 -5.10 -3.34
CA MET A 774 -13.39 -3.77 -3.92
C MET A 774 -13.59 -3.82 -5.42
N ASP A 775 -14.09 -2.70 -5.95
CA ASP A 775 -14.51 -2.53 -7.33
C ASP A 775 -15.53 -3.61 -7.71
N THR A 776 -15.13 -4.56 -8.54
CA THR A 776 -15.97 -5.68 -9.01
C THR A 776 -15.42 -7.06 -8.62
N GLY A 777 -14.44 -7.11 -7.72
CA GLY A 777 -13.76 -8.34 -7.32
C GLY A 777 -12.62 -8.74 -8.25
N VAL A 778 -12.27 -10.03 -8.25
CA VAL A 778 -11.29 -10.63 -9.18
C VAL A 778 -12.02 -11.56 -10.13
N ASP A 779 -11.90 -11.34 -11.43
CA ASP A 779 -12.46 -12.22 -12.46
C ASP A 779 -11.42 -13.25 -12.91
N VAL A 780 -11.79 -14.53 -12.91
CA VAL A 780 -11.05 -15.58 -13.63
C VAL A 780 -11.70 -15.76 -15.00
N CYS A 781 -10.99 -15.36 -16.05
CA CYS A 781 -11.44 -15.34 -17.43
C CYS A 781 -10.88 -16.55 -18.19
N ARG A 782 -11.75 -17.25 -18.93
CA ARG A 782 -11.36 -18.26 -19.92
C ARG A 782 -11.42 -17.68 -21.31
N ILE A 783 -10.34 -17.81 -22.05
CA ILE A 783 -10.13 -17.17 -23.33
C ILE A 783 -9.72 -18.23 -24.34
N ASP A 784 -10.31 -18.18 -25.53
CA ASP A 784 -9.88 -18.97 -26.67
C ASP A 784 -8.52 -18.45 -27.17
N PRO A 785 -7.45 -19.27 -27.15
CA PRO A 785 -6.10 -18.81 -27.51
C PRO A 785 -5.96 -18.37 -28.98
N ALA A 786 -6.80 -18.88 -29.89
CA ALA A 786 -6.70 -18.59 -31.32
C ALA A 786 -7.36 -17.26 -31.68
N THR A 787 -8.52 -17.00 -31.10
CA THR A 787 -9.39 -15.87 -31.46
C THR A 787 -9.37 -14.74 -30.43
N GLY A 788 -8.93 -15.03 -29.20
CA GLY A 788 -9.03 -14.12 -28.07
C GLY A 788 -10.44 -14.00 -27.51
N GLU A 789 -11.42 -14.78 -27.98
CA GLU A 789 -12.80 -14.70 -27.51
C GLU A 789 -12.91 -15.11 -26.04
N LEU A 790 -13.65 -14.32 -25.27
CA LEU A 790 -13.98 -14.64 -23.88
C LEU A 790 -15.01 -15.79 -23.86
N LEU A 791 -14.58 -16.97 -23.43
CA LEU A 791 -15.43 -18.16 -23.32
C LEU A 791 -16.30 -18.13 -22.06
N SER A 792 -15.72 -17.72 -20.93
CA SER A 792 -16.46 -17.55 -19.67
C SER A 792 -15.72 -16.63 -18.71
N ARG A 793 -16.45 -16.14 -17.71
CA ARG A 793 -15.95 -15.31 -16.62
C ARG A 793 -16.50 -15.80 -15.29
N SER A 794 -15.60 -16.10 -14.36
CA SER A 794 -15.92 -16.62 -13.04
C SER A 794 -15.51 -15.57 -11.98
N PRO A 795 -16.45 -14.77 -11.46
CA PRO A 795 -16.13 -13.72 -10.51
C PRO A 795 -15.86 -14.27 -9.10
N VAL A 796 -14.74 -13.86 -8.51
CA VAL A 796 -14.45 -13.95 -7.08
C VAL A 796 -14.80 -12.60 -6.45
N TYR A 797 -16.08 -12.44 -6.12
CA TYR A 797 -16.62 -11.26 -5.43
C TYR A 797 -17.16 -11.66 -4.06
N SER A 798 -16.62 -11.06 -3.01
CA SER A 798 -16.91 -11.44 -1.63
C SER A 798 -18.04 -10.66 -0.95
N PRO A 799 -18.25 -9.36 -1.19
CA PRO A 799 -19.37 -8.64 -0.60
C PRO A 799 -20.71 -9.25 -1.02
N ASP A 800 -21.68 -9.23 -0.11
CA ASP A 800 -23.05 -9.59 -0.42
C ASP A 800 -23.60 -8.69 -1.54
N LYS A 801 -24.23 -9.28 -2.56
CA LYS A 801 -24.61 -8.54 -3.78
C LYS A 801 -25.74 -7.53 -3.54
N GLU A 802 -26.59 -7.77 -2.55
CA GLU A 802 -27.74 -6.91 -2.26
C GLU A 802 -27.39 -5.81 -1.26
N THR A 803 -26.74 -6.20 -0.16
CA THR A 803 -26.43 -5.32 0.97
C THR A 803 -25.05 -4.68 0.87
N GLY A 804 -24.16 -5.26 0.05
CA GLY A 804 -22.79 -4.82 -0.06
C GLY A 804 -21.92 -5.11 1.17
N ARG A 805 -22.44 -5.88 2.14
CA ARG A 805 -21.81 -6.18 3.43
C ARG A 805 -20.79 -7.30 3.29
N GLN A 806 -19.76 -7.28 4.14
CA GLN A 806 -18.83 -8.40 4.27
C GLN A 806 -19.57 -9.64 4.79
N PRO A 807 -19.36 -10.83 4.22
CA PRO A 807 -19.94 -12.08 4.71
C PRO A 807 -19.32 -12.50 6.06
N GLU A 808 -19.93 -13.51 6.66
CA GLU A 808 -19.37 -14.15 7.85
C GLU A 808 -17.99 -14.77 7.56
N GLN A 809 -17.12 -14.74 8.56
CA GLN A 809 -15.77 -15.30 8.44
C GLN A 809 -15.81 -16.82 8.63
N TYR A 810 -14.89 -17.55 7.98
CA TYR A 810 -14.75 -18.99 8.23
C TYR A 810 -14.34 -19.27 9.66
N ASP A 811 -13.40 -18.48 10.20
CA ASP A 811 -13.02 -18.48 11.61
C ASP A 811 -12.31 -17.17 12.02
N GLN A 812 -11.67 -17.14 13.19
CA GLN A 812 -10.95 -15.97 13.69
C GLN A 812 -9.74 -15.55 12.82
N ASN A 813 -9.28 -16.38 11.91
CA ASN A 813 -8.02 -16.20 11.16
C ASN A 813 -8.18 -16.33 9.64
N MET A 814 -9.33 -16.83 9.17
CA MET A 814 -9.66 -17.00 7.76
C MET A 814 -10.95 -16.26 7.43
N MET A 815 -10.96 -15.57 6.29
CA MET A 815 -12.12 -14.87 5.77
C MET A 815 -12.36 -15.24 4.30
N PRO A 816 -13.62 -15.27 3.82
CA PRO A 816 -13.93 -15.48 2.42
C PRO A 816 -13.24 -14.45 1.54
N GLY A 817 -12.84 -14.86 0.34
CA GLY A 817 -12.22 -13.99 -0.66
C GLY A 817 -10.78 -14.35 -0.98
N SER A 818 -10.18 -13.52 -1.83
CA SER A 818 -8.81 -13.69 -2.30
C SER A 818 -8.30 -12.38 -2.92
N ARG A 819 -6.98 -12.27 -3.03
CA ARG A 819 -6.31 -11.27 -3.86
C ARG A 819 -6.00 -11.85 -5.24
N ASN A 820 -5.71 -10.97 -6.18
CA ASN A 820 -5.22 -11.42 -7.47
C ASN A 820 -3.79 -11.96 -7.35
N ASP A 821 -3.46 -13.04 -8.05
CA ASP A 821 -2.16 -13.71 -8.03
C ASP A 821 -2.01 -14.62 -9.27
N VAL A 822 -0.82 -15.19 -9.46
CA VAL A 822 -0.54 -16.19 -10.50
C VAL A 822 -1.41 -17.43 -10.28
N LEU A 823 -2.07 -17.90 -11.35
CA LEU A 823 -2.86 -19.14 -11.32
C LEU A 823 -1.96 -20.39 -11.33
N THR A 824 -2.39 -21.41 -10.60
CA THR A 824 -1.83 -22.78 -10.65
C THR A 824 -2.90 -23.78 -11.06
N CYS A 825 -2.52 -24.99 -11.45
CA CYS A 825 -3.46 -26.08 -11.71
C CYS A 825 -2.91 -27.44 -11.29
N ASP A 826 -3.83 -28.38 -11.10
CA ASP A 826 -3.53 -29.81 -11.17
C ASP A 826 -4.05 -30.36 -12.52
N ALA A 827 -4.23 -31.68 -12.61
CA ALA A 827 -4.74 -32.32 -13.83
C ALA A 827 -6.23 -32.01 -14.12
N GLU A 828 -7.01 -31.58 -13.12
CA GLU A 828 -8.47 -31.44 -13.20
C GLU A 828 -8.97 -30.02 -12.89
N HIS A 829 -8.20 -29.22 -12.15
CA HIS A 829 -8.66 -27.96 -11.57
C HIS A 829 -7.65 -26.83 -11.74
N VAL A 830 -8.19 -25.62 -11.85
CA VAL A 830 -7.44 -24.36 -11.78
C VAL A 830 -7.62 -23.75 -10.39
N TYR A 831 -6.58 -23.10 -9.88
CA TYR A 831 -6.54 -22.47 -8.57
C TYR A 831 -6.14 -20.98 -8.65
N LEU A 832 -6.89 -20.14 -7.92
CA LEU A 832 -6.47 -18.78 -7.54
C LEU A 832 -6.26 -18.77 -6.03
N GLN A 833 -4.99 -18.81 -5.62
CA GLN A 833 -4.62 -19.12 -4.24
C GLN A 833 -5.42 -20.35 -3.76
N GLU A 834 -6.16 -20.22 -2.66
CA GLU A 834 -6.91 -21.31 -2.04
C GLU A 834 -8.28 -21.60 -2.72
N SER A 835 -8.64 -20.84 -3.76
CA SER A 835 -9.93 -20.94 -4.45
C SER A 835 -9.83 -21.88 -5.65
N MET A 836 -10.68 -22.91 -5.70
CA MET A 836 -10.67 -23.96 -6.72
C MET A 836 -11.80 -23.81 -7.74
N PHE A 837 -11.50 -24.04 -9.02
CA PHE A 837 -12.43 -23.92 -10.16
C PHE A 837 -12.55 -25.24 -10.95
N ASP A 838 -13.76 -25.61 -11.40
CA ASP A 838 -14.03 -26.72 -12.36
C ASP A 838 -14.04 -26.24 -13.83
N GLY A 839 -13.29 -25.19 -14.09
CA GLY A 839 -13.27 -24.54 -15.39
C GLY A 839 -14.47 -23.63 -15.66
N LYS A 840 -15.57 -23.62 -14.90
CA LYS A 840 -16.58 -22.56 -15.08
C LYS A 840 -16.94 -21.85 -13.79
N ASP A 841 -17.05 -22.58 -12.70
CA ASP A 841 -17.53 -22.04 -11.44
C ASP A 841 -16.45 -22.20 -10.38
N MET A 842 -16.40 -21.24 -9.44
CA MET A 842 -15.64 -21.43 -8.22
C MET A 842 -16.43 -22.40 -7.35
N ILE A 843 -15.86 -23.58 -7.05
CA ILE A 843 -16.63 -24.66 -6.42
C ILE A 843 -16.42 -24.71 -4.90
N ARG A 844 -15.18 -24.50 -4.44
CA ARG A 844 -14.84 -24.60 -3.01
C ARG A 844 -13.56 -23.83 -2.66
N HIS A 845 -13.46 -23.48 -1.37
CA HIS A 845 -12.22 -23.08 -0.72
C HIS A 845 -11.53 -24.31 -0.13
N GLY A 846 -10.25 -24.51 -0.45
CA GLY A 846 -9.50 -25.70 -0.05
C GLY A 846 -9.88 -26.94 -0.86
N GLY A 847 -8.88 -27.61 -1.45
CA GLY A 847 -9.08 -28.73 -2.36
C GLY A 847 -7.94 -29.74 -2.31
N ASN A 848 -7.36 -30.03 -3.47
CA ASN A 848 -6.18 -30.89 -3.57
C ASN A 848 -4.92 -30.11 -3.14
N PRO A 849 -3.86 -30.80 -2.66
CA PRO A 849 -2.58 -30.16 -2.43
C PRO A 849 -2.05 -29.53 -3.72
N HIS A 850 -1.77 -28.23 -3.68
CA HIS A 850 -1.21 -27.48 -4.81
C HIS A 850 -0.29 -26.38 -4.26
N LEU A 851 0.49 -25.77 -5.15
CA LEU A 851 1.36 -24.64 -4.82
C LEU A 851 0.58 -23.32 -4.83
N PHE A 852 0.72 -22.52 -3.79
CA PHE A 852 0.24 -21.13 -3.72
C PHE A 852 1.09 -20.28 -2.78
N ALA A 853 0.93 -18.96 -2.83
CA ALA A 853 1.64 -18.03 -1.95
C ALA A 853 0.67 -17.24 -1.07
N VAL A 854 1.08 -16.99 0.18
CA VAL A 854 0.26 -16.23 1.14
C VAL A 854 0.19 -14.74 0.78
N THR A 855 1.32 -14.17 0.36
CA THR A 855 1.43 -12.75 0.02
C THR A 855 1.40 -12.47 -1.49
N GLY A 856 1.56 -13.49 -2.32
CA GLY A 856 1.65 -13.39 -3.79
C GLY A 856 2.86 -14.16 -4.30
N MET A 857 2.76 -14.84 -5.44
CA MET A 857 3.90 -15.58 -6.02
C MET A 857 4.97 -14.65 -6.61
N LEU A 858 4.62 -13.39 -6.88
CA LEU A 858 5.52 -12.36 -7.40
C LEU A 858 6.03 -11.40 -6.31
N ASP A 859 5.64 -11.61 -5.05
CA ASP A 859 6.00 -10.76 -3.92
C ASP A 859 7.44 -11.02 -3.43
N ASP A 860 8.36 -10.11 -3.77
CA ASP A 860 9.73 -10.10 -3.26
C ASP A 860 9.87 -9.33 -1.92
N ALA A 861 8.78 -8.90 -1.28
CA ALA A 861 8.88 -8.37 0.07
C ALA A 861 9.23 -9.52 1.02
N TRP A 862 10.43 -9.52 1.62
CA TRP A 862 10.74 -10.51 2.68
C TRP A 862 10.14 -10.13 4.03
N SER A 863 8.87 -9.74 4.02
CA SER A 863 8.00 -9.80 5.19
C SER A 863 8.12 -11.18 5.84
N HIS A 864 8.15 -11.26 7.17
CA HIS A 864 8.28 -12.55 7.88
C HIS A 864 7.18 -13.59 7.64
N ARG A 865 6.13 -13.25 6.89
CA ARG A 865 4.97 -14.11 6.64
C ARG A 865 4.73 -14.39 5.15
N SER A 866 5.63 -13.97 4.26
CA SER A 866 5.53 -14.22 2.81
C SER A 866 6.12 -15.60 2.42
N TYR A 867 5.40 -16.67 2.75
CA TYR A 867 5.78 -18.04 2.38
C TYR A 867 4.92 -18.56 1.21
N TRP A 868 5.55 -19.35 0.36
CA TRP A 868 4.90 -20.28 -0.53
C TRP A 868 4.54 -21.54 0.25
N ILE A 869 3.44 -22.16 -0.15
CA ILE A 869 2.82 -23.29 0.52
C ILE A 869 2.49 -24.32 -0.56
N PHE A 870 2.93 -25.55 -0.35
CA PHE A 870 2.37 -26.72 -0.99
C PHE A 870 1.43 -27.39 0.01
N GLY A 871 0.13 -27.38 -0.29
CA GLY A 871 -0.91 -27.85 0.63
C GLY A 871 -2.31 -27.48 0.16
N THR A 872 -3.29 -27.60 1.05
CA THR A 872 -4.72 -27.41 0.70
C THR A 872 -5.31 -26.08 1.16
N VAL A 873 -4.90 -25.60 2.35
CA VAL A 873 -5.38 -24.35 2.97
C VAL A 873 -4.40 -23.88 4.05
N CYS A 874 -4.28 -22.57 4.27
CA CYS A 874 -3.42 -21.97 5.29
C CYS A 874 -4.20 -21.12 6.32
N SER A 875 -4.23 -21.58 7.59
CA SER A 875 -4.73 -20.77 8.71
C SER A 875 -3.64 -19.87 9.32
N LEU A 876 -3.77 -18.56 9.09
CA LEU A 876 -2.72 -17.57 9.33
C LEU A 876 -2.60 -17.02 10.78
N SER A 877 -3.37 -17.53 11.77
CA SER A 877 -2.99 -17.27 13.18
C SER A 877 -1.62 -17.80 13.52
N THR A 878 -1.13 -18.73 12.72
CA THR A 878 0.06 -19.51 13.02
C THR A 878 1.25 -19.16 12.13
N GLY A 879 1.12 -18.39 11.05
CA GLY A 879 2.28 -17.96 10.26
C GLY A 879 3.23 -19.10 9.88
N CYS A 880 2.71 -20.18 9.30
CA CYS A 880 3.47 -21.41 9.02
C CYS A 880 4.19 -22.01 10.25
N SER A 881 3.79 -21.70 11.49
CA SER A 881 4.49 -22.11 12.72
C SER A 881 4.33 -23.59 13.11
N GLY A 882 4.24 -24.49 12.12
CA GLY A 882 4.17 -25.93 12.34
C GLY A 882 2.91 -26.43 13.08
N ARG A 883 1.86 -25.60 13.20
CA ARG A 883 0.58 -26.02 13.81
C ARG A 883 -0.37 -26.71 12.83
N ALA A 884 -0.24 -26.43 11.53
CA ALA A 884 -0.82 -27.23 10.46
C ALA A 884 0.19 -28.32 10.09
N LYS A 885 -0.14 -29.59 10.36
CA LYS A 885 0.79 -30.72 10.22
C LYS A 885 1.05 -31.13 8.77
N ASP A 886 0.22 -30.68 7.84
CA ASP A 886 0.16 -31.17 6.47
C ASP A 886 0.59 -30.12 5.42
N LEU A 887 1.29 -29.06 5.85
CA LEU A 887 1.77 -27.99 4.95
C LEU A 887 3.29 -28.07 4.77
N ILE A 888 3.74 -28.06 3.53
CA ILE A 888 5.13 -27.82 3.19
C ILE A 888 5.26 -26.34 2.82
N TYR A 889 6.19 -25.62 3.44
CA TYR A 889 6.33 -24.18 3.24
C TYR A 889 7.79 -23.74 3.14
N GLY A 890 8.00 -22.69 2.35
CA GLY A 890 9.31 -22.10 2.08
C GLY A 890 9.16 -20.73 1.42
N ARG A 891 10.24 -19.97 1.31
CA ARG A 891 10.26 -18.75 0.49
C ARG A 891 10.13 -19.06 -0.98
N LEU A 892 10.73 -20.17 -1.38
CA LEU A 892 10.66 -20.75 -2.71
C LEU A 892 10.51 -22.27 -2.53
N LEU A 893 9.70 -22.88 -3.38
CA LEU A 893 9.48 -24.33 -3.44
C LEU A 893 9.62 -24.79 -4.89
N ALA A 894 10.31 -25.90 -5.11
CA ALA A 894 10.34 -26.62 -6.39
C ALA A 894 9.88 -28.06 -6.18
N LEU A 895 9.16 -28.62 -7.15
CA LEU A 895 8.40 -29.86 -6.99
C LEU A 895 8.81 -30.87 -8.05
N ASP A 896 9.02 -32.12 -7.67
CA ASP A 896 8.91 -33.27 -8.57
C ASP A 896 7.72 -34.16 -8.14
N ASP A 897 7.59 -35.34 -8.74
CA ASP A 897 6.50 -36.28 -8.47
C ASP A 897 6.49 -36.79 -7.02
N ASP A 898 7.67 -36.87 -6.36
CA ASP A 898 7.86 -37.54 -5.08
C ASP A 898 8.37 -36.62 -3.95
N THR A 899 8.82 -35.41 -4.29
CA THR A 899 9.63 -34.56 -3.42
C THR A 899 9.33 -33.08 -3.63
N VAL A 900 9.21 -32.36 -2.52
CA VAL A 900 9.26 -30.90 -2.49
C VAL A 900 10.64 -30.47 -2.00
N TYR A 901 11.32 -29.70 -2.83
CA TYR A 901 12.53 -28.98 -2.50
C TYR A 901 12.16 -27.56 -2.10
N GLY A 902 12.85 -26.99 -1.12
CA GLY A 902 12.52 -25.63 -0.70
C GLY A 902 13.65 -24.91 0.00
N TYR A 903 13.52 -23.58 0.04
CA TYR A 903 14.36 -22.71 0.86
C TYR A 903 13.51 -22.07 1.95
N GLY A 904 13.73 -22.45 3.20
CA GLY A 904 12.82 -22.06 4.28
C GLY A 904 13.42 -22.28 5.66
N ARG A 905 12.71 -21.77 6.66
CA ARG A 905 13.09 -21.95 8.07
C ARG A 905 12.48 -23.23 8.60
N LYS A 906 13.24 -23.99 9.40
CA LYS A 906 12.71 -25.20 10.06
C LYS A 906 11.60 -24.86 11.06
N ASN A 907 11.80 -23.79 11.83
CA ASN A 907 10.83 -23.27 12.80
C ASN A 907 10.53 -21.81 12.43
N VAL A 908 9.24 -21.49 12.29
CA VAL A 908 8.74 -20.12 12.16
C VAL A 908 7.88 -19.85 13.38
N HIS A 909 8.13 -18.77 14.10
CA HIS A 909 7.31 -18.36 15.23
C HIS A 909 6.22 -17.39 14.73
N TRP A 910 4.99 -17.58 15.20
CA TRP A 910 3.82 -16.86 14.69
C TRP A 910 3.83 -15.34 14.96
N SER A 911 4.61 -14.88 15.95
CA SER A 911 4.67 -13.47 16.39
C SER A 911 6.02 -12.99 16.90
N ASN A 912 7.08 -13.79 16.78
CA ASN A 912 8.40 -13.46 17.30
C ASN A 912 9.49 -13.92 16.34
N GLN A 913 9.79 -13.10 15.34
CA GLN A 913 10.80 -13.37 14.34
C GLN A 913 12.20 -13.53 14.91
N LEU A 914 12.45 -13.11 16.16
CA LEU A 914 13.72 -13.35 16.84
C LEU A 914 13.90 -14.82 17.25
N GLU A 915 12.82 -15.60 17.31
CA GLU A 915 12.85 -17.04 17.58
C GLU A 915 12.91 -17.89 16.30
N ASP A 916 12.86 -17.26 15.14
CA ASP A 916 12.93 -17.94 13.86
C ASP A 916 14.32 -18.53 13.61
N GLY A 917 14.36 -19.78 13.14
CA GLY A 917 15.62 -20.43 12.76
C GLY A 917 16.25 -19.82 11.51
N PRO A 918 17.53 -20.14 11.21
CA PRO A 918 18.15 -19.74 9.95
C PRO A 918 17.39 -20.35 8.76
N TYR A 919 17.47 -19.69 7.60
CA TYR A 919 17.02 -20.30 6.36
C TYR A 919 17.94 -21.44 5.96
N GLN A 920 17.34 -22.51 5.44
CA GLN A 920 18.03 -23.71 4.98
C GLN A 920 17.37 -24.18 3.68
N LEU A 921 18.17 -24.78 2.82
CA LEU A 921 17.61 -25.65 1.79
C LEU A 921 17.14 -26.94 2.44
N PHE A 922 16.07 -27.51 1.90
CA PHE A 922 15.54 -28.79 2.34
C PHE A 922 14.91 -29.57 1.19
N ALA A 923 14.79 -30.88 1.38
CA ALA A 923 13.91 -31.75 0.61
C ALA A 923 12.99 -32.50 1.58
N VAL A 924 11.72 -32.65 1.23
CA VAL A 924 10.70 -33.37 2.01
C VAL A 924 9.83 -34.19 1.05
N PRO A 925 9.36 -35.40 1.42
CA PRO A 925 8.41 -36.14 0.60
C PRO A 925 7.17 -35.29 0.28
N ARG A 926 6.62 -35.44 -0.93
CA ARG A 926 5.48 -34.64 -1.40
C ARG A 926 4.21 -34.86 -0.59
N GLU A 927 4.04 -36.07 -0.06
CA GLU A 927 2.98 -36.44 0.89
C GLU A 927 3.17 -35.85 2.30
N GLY A 928 4.27 -35.13 2.53
CA GLY A 928 4.66 -34.60 3.84
C GLY A 928 5.50 -35.59 4.66
N GLY A 929 5.92 -35.16 5.86
CA GLY A 929 6.73 -35.97 6.77
C GLY A 929 8.10 -35.36 7.10
N GLU A 930 9.05 -36.21 7.49
CA GLU A 930 10.40 -35.76 7.85
C GLU A 930 11.19 -35.32 6.60
N ARG A 931 12.00 -34.26 6.76
CA ARG A 931 12.90 -33.81 5.69
C ARG A 931 13.90 -34.91 5.35
N LYS A 932 13.98 -35.28 4.06
CA LYS A 932 15.01 -36.19 3.50
C LYS A 932 16.42 -35.65 3.81
N TRP A 933 16.59 -34.33 3.67
CA TRP A 933 17.79 -33.61 4.08
C TRP A 933 17.48 -32.12 4.33
N SER A 934 18.37 -31.44 5.04
CA SER A 934 18.31 -29.99 5.28
C SER A 934 19.72 -29.43 5.45
N VAL A 935 20.09 -28.43 4.65
CA VAL A 935 21.46 -27.89 4.59
C VAL A 935 21.46 -26.37 4.57
N SER A 936 22.49 -25.75 5.14
CA SER A 936 22.72 -24.31 5.02
C SER A 936 23.54 -24.01 3.78
N VAL A 937 23.24 -22.91 3.09
CA VAL A 937 24.00 -22.43 1.92
C VAL A 937 24.54 -21.03 2.17
N PRO A 938 25.70 -20.65 1.58
CA PRO A 938 26.34 -19.35 1.77
C PRO A 938 25.67 -18.22 0.95
N LEU A 939 24.36 -18.30 0.70
CA LEU A 939 23.62 -17.27 -0.02
C LEU A 939 22.16 -17.18 0.45
N GLN A 940 21.60 -15.98 0.35
CA GLN A 940 20.18 -15.71 0.52
C GLN A 940 19.51 -16.04 -0.81
N VAL A 941 18.83 -17.18 -0.88
CA VAL A 941 18.27 -17.70 -2.14
C VAL A 941 17.16 -16.79 -2.63
N ARG A 942 17.25 -16.37 -3.90
CA ARG A 942 16.28 -15.51 -4.60
C ARG A 942 15.64 -16.20 -5.80
N ALA A 943 16.30 -17.19 -6.40
CA ALA A 943 15.74 -17.99 -7.48
C ALA A 943 16.10 -19.48 -7.29
N MET A 944 15.18 -20.37 -7.67
CA MET A 944 15.31 -21.81 -7.48
C MET A 944 14.65 -22.60 -8.61
N VAL A 945 15.40 -23.52 -9.22
CA VAL A 945 14.92 -24.40 -10.30
C VAL A 945 15.44 -25.81 -10.08
N LEU A 946 14.57 -26.79 -10.21
CA LEU A 946 14.92 -28.21 -10.17
C LEU A 946 15.13 -28.74 -11.60
N THR A 947 16.17 -29.55 -11.77
CA THR A 947 16.44 -30.32 -13.00
C THR A 947 16.60 -31.78 -12.63
N ARG A 948 16.66 -32.67 -13.62
CA ARG A 948 16.81 -34.13 -13.39
C ARG A 948 17.88 -34.49 -12.35
N ASP A 949 19.04 -33.86 -12.42
CA ASP A 949 20.22 -34.28 -11.63
C ASP A 949 20.59 -33.29 -10.51
N ALA A 950 20.03 -32.07 -10.52
CA ALA A 950 20.43 -31.01 -9.59
C ALA A 950 19.32 -30.00 -9.31
N LEU A 951 19.32 -29.48 -8.08
CA LEU A 951 18.62 -28.28 -7.68
C LEU A 951 19.57 -27.08 -7.85
N PHE A 952 19.23 -26.15 -8.73
CA PHE A 952 19.97 -24.90 -8.89
C PHE A 952 19.36 -23.81 -8.03
N VAL A 953 20.21 -23.09 -7.29
CA VAL A 953 19.80 -21.96 -6.46
C VAL A 953 20.71 -20.77 -6.68
N ALA A 954 20.14 -19.59 -6.81
CA ALA A 954 20.90 -18.35 -6.99
C ALA A 954 20.39 -17.24 -6.09
N GLY A 955 21.26 -16.31 -5.71
CA GLY A 955 20.92 -15.23 -4.80
C GLY A 955 22.12 -14.39 -4.36
N SER A 956 21.90 -13.57 -3.33
CA SER A 956 22.95 -12.71 -2.76
C SER A 956 23.84 -13.53 -1.83
N PRO A 957 25.17 -13.55 -2.01
CA PRO A 957 26.10 -14.15 -1.06
C PRO A 957 25.89 -13.63 0.37
N VAL A 958 26.02 -14.53 1.35
CA VAL A 958 25.96 -14.21 2.78
C VAL A 958 27.30 -14.61 3.40
N LYS A 959 27.92 -13.72 4.17
CA LYS A 959 29.16 -14.05 4.89
C LYS A 959 28.84 -14.99 6.07
N GLY A 960 29.56 -16.12 6.15
CA GLY A 960 29.29 -17.17 7.12
C GLY A 960 29.52 -16.73 8.57
N GLY A 961 28.52 -16.94 9.44
CA GLY A 961 28.61 -16.68 10.89
C GLY A 961 27.42 -15.91 11.48
N GLU A 962 26.63 -15.24 10.65
CA GLU A 962 25.61 -14.30 11.12
C GLU A 962 24.28 -14.99 11.47
N ARG A 963 24.07 -15.24 12.77
CA ARG A 963 22.72 -15.38 13.35
C ARG A 963 22.04 -14.01 13.54
N SER A 964 22.75 -12.90 13.28
CA SER A 964 22.23 -11.54 13.41
C SER A 964 21.67 -11.04 12.07
N GLY A 965 20.37 -10.77 12.05
CA GLY A 965 19.63 -10.49 10.82
C GLY A 965 20.03 -9.19 10.14
N THR A 966 20.88 -9.25 9.13
CA THR A 966 20.72 -8.64 7.80
C THR A 966 21.95 -9.03 6.98
N PRO A 967 21.85 -9.90 5.96
CA PRO A 967 22.98 -10.10 5.07
C PRO A 967 23.42 -8.74 4.53
N ARG A 968 24.70 -8.39 4.65
CA ARG A 968 25.28 -7.37 3.78
C ARG A 968 25.27 -7.95 2.37
N GLN A 969 24.16 -7.73 1.67
CA GLN A 969 24.00 -8.13 0.28
C GLN A 969 25.11 -7.45 -0.52
N THR A 970 25.91 -8.25 -1.20
CA THR A 970 26.86 -7.74 -2.18
C THR A 970 26.10 -7.42 -3.46
N ASP A 971 26.59 -6.46 -4.23
CA ASP A 971 26.08 -6.21 -5.60
C ASP A 971 26.35 -7.39 -6.54
N LYS A 972 27.16 -8.38 -6.13
CA LYS A 972 27.42 -9.65 -6.84
C LYS A 972 26.42 -10.73 -6.45
N GLY A 973 26.13 -11.64 -7.38
CA GLY A 973 25.32 -12.83 -7.15
C GLY A 973 26.15 -14.11 -7.10
N LEU A 974 25.55 -15.18 -6.58
CA LEU A 974 26.13 -16.52 -6.59
C LEU A 974 25.06 -17.53 -7.03
N LEU A 975 25.45 -18.46 -7.90
CA LEU A 975 24.68 -19.62 -8.31
C LEU A 975 25.35 -20.87 -7.76
N LEU A 976 24.57 -21.79 -7.20
CA LEU A 976 25.00 -23.11 -6.74
C LEU A 976 24.21 -24.20 -7.43
N ALA A 977 24.90 -25.28 -7.83
CA ALA A 977 24.31 -26.56 -8.16
C ALA A 977 24.31 -27.44 -6.90
N VAL A 978 23.13 -27.93 -6.51
CA VAL A 978 22.92 -28.70 -5.29
C VAL A 978 22.38 -30.09 -5.63
N SER A 979 22.99 -31.13 -5.08
CA SER A 979 22.56 -32.51 -5.23
C SER A 979 21.17 -32.72 -4.65
N THR A 980 20.25 -33.26 -5.46
CA THR A 980 18.88 -33.60 -5.03
C THR A 980 18.85 -34.74 -4.00
N LYS A 981 19.93 -35.54 -3.90
CA LYS A 981 20.02 -36.71 -3.02
C LYS A 981 20.33 -36.35 -1.57
N ASP A 982 21.22 -35.39 -1.35
CA ASP A 982 21.79 -35.11 -0.03
C ASP A 982 22.00 -33.62 0.29
N GLY A 983 21.69 -32.72 -0.65
CA GLY A 983 21.89 -31.28 -0.48
C GLY A 983 23.35 -30.82 -0.59
N SER A 984 24.27 -31.69 -1.01
CA SER A 984 25.68 -31.30 -1.20
C SER A 984 25.84 -30.35 -2.40
N VAL A 985 26.70 -29.35 -2.28
CA VAL A 985 27.02 -28.43 -3.38
C VAL A 985 28.00 -29.12 -4.35
N SER A 986 27.62 -29.21 -5.63
CA SER A 986 28.38 -29.89 -6.69
C SER A 986 28.98 -28.94 -7.72
N GLY A 987 28.60 -27.65 -7.70
CA GLY A 987 29.12 -26.62 -8.57
C GLY A 987 28.76 -25.22 -8.09
N GLU A 988 29.57 -24.23 -8.44
CA GLU A 988 29.34 -22.83 -8.14
C GLU A 988 29.72 -21.93 -9.32
N VAL A 989 28.98 -20.84 -9.50
CA VAL A 989 29.28 -19.80 -10.49
C VAL A 989 29.03 -18.43 -9.88
N SER A 990 30.01 -17.54 -9.98
CA SER A 990 29.84 -16.14 -9.61
C SER A 990 29.04 -15.39 -10.67
N LEU A 991 28.08 -14.58 -10.23
CA LEU A 991 27.24 -13.76 -11.10
C LEU A 991 27.55 -12.27 -10.89
N ASP A 992 27.33 -11.46 -11.92
CA ASP A 992 27.52 -10.02 -11.82
C ASP A 992 26.55 -9.32 -10.87
N SER A 993 25.39 -9.93 -10.64
CA SER A 993 24.34 -9.46 -9.75
C SER A 993 23.48 -10.62 -9.27
N PRO A 994 22.82 -10.52 -8.11
CA PRO A 994 21.78 -11.47 -7.74
C PRO A 994 20.69 -11.55 -8.81
N PRO A 995 20.01 -12.71 -8.95
CA PRO A 995 18.82 -12.78 -9.77
C PRO A 995 17.69 -11.94 -9.15
N VAL A 996 16.75 -11.50 -10.00
CA VAL A 996 15.44 -11.05 -9.53
C VAL A 996 14.74 -12.19 -8.78
N PHE A 997 13.72 -11.86 -7.97
CA PHE A 997 12.96 -12.89 -7.26
C PHE A 997 12.32 -13.88 -8.25
N ASP A 998 12.55 -15.15 -7.97
CA ASP A 998 12.22 -16.29 -8.82
C ASP A 998 12.73 -16.21 -10.28
N GLY A 999 13.81 -15.47 -10.50
CA GLY A 999 14.30 -15.07 -11.81
C GLY A 999 15.07 -16.14 -12.61
N MET A 1000 14.68 -17.41 -12.61
CA MET A 1000 15.45 -18.49 -13.26
C MET A 1000 14.59 -19.49 -14.04
N ALA A 1001 15.12 -19.97 -15.17
CA ALA A 1001 14.52 -21.02 -16.01
C ALA A 1001 15.59 -22.02 -16.49
N ALA A 1002 15.16 -23.25 -16.81
CA ALA A 1002 16.03 -24.31 -17.32
C ALA A 1002 15.51 -24.92 -18.64
N GLY A 1003 16.41 -25.11 -19.60
CA GLY A 1003 16.06 -25.63 -20.93
C GLY A 1003 17.30 -26.09 -21.69
N GLY A 1004 17.94 -27.17 -21.23
CA GLY A 1004 19.28 -27.62 -21.66
C GLY A 1004 20.44 -26.69 -21.26
N ARG A 1005 20.11 -25.46 -20.86
CA ARG A 1005 20.95 -24.39 -20.30
C ARG A 1005 20.18 -23.74 -19.14
N LEU A 1006 20.85 -22.92 -18.32
CA LEU A 1006 20.17 -22.06 -17.36
C LEU A 1006 20.09 -20.64 -17.87
N TYR A 1007 18.96 -19.99 -17.60
CA TYR A 1007 18.72 -18.59 -17.94
C TYR A 1007 18.31 -17.86 -16.67
N LEU A 1008 18.97 -16.75 -16.36
CA LEU A 1008 18.71 -15.94 -15.17
C LEU A 1008 18.43 -14.50 -15.56
N ALA A 1009 17.35 -13.93 -15.03
CA ALA A 1009 17.12 -12.50 -15.02
C ALA A 1009 17.77 -11.88 -13.78
N LEU A 1010 18.65 -10.91 -13.96
CA LEU A 1010 19.45 -10.28 -12.90
C LEU A 1010 18.84 -8.94 -12.46
N GLU A 1011 19.07 -8.55 -11.21
CA GLU A 1011 18.60 -7.25 -10.67
C GLU A 1011 19.20 -6.04 -11.39
N THR A 1012 20.31 -6.22 -12.11
CA THR A 1012 20.89 -5.20 -13.00
C THR A 1012 20.10 -5.02 -14.30
N GLY A 1013 19.02 -5.78 -14.52
CA GLY A 1013 18.21 -5.73 -15.72
C GLY A 1013 18.82 -6.45 -16.92
N SER A 1014 19.78 -7.35 -16.67
CA SER A 1014 20.39 -8.22 -17.69
C SER A 1014 19.83 -9.63 -17.61
N VAL A 1015 19.80 -10.34 -18.74
CA VAL A 1015 19.59 -11.79 -18.78
C VAL A 1015 20.91 -12.46 -19.02
N ALA A 1016 21.23 -13.49 -18.23
CA ALA A 1016 22.43 -14.30 -18.37
C ALA A 1016 22.05 -15.75 -18.74
N CYS A 1017 22.78 -16.33 -19.69
CA CYS A 1017 22.68 -17.74 -20.02
C CYS A 1017 23.94 -18.48 -19.56
N LEU A 1018 23.76 -19.63 -18.93
CA LEU A 1018 24.83 -20.52 -18.53
C LEU A 1018 24.69 -21.87 -19.22
N ALA A 1019 25.82 -22.38 -19.72
CA ALA A 1019 25.91 -23.66 -20.39
C ALA A 1019 27.03 -24.50 -19.79
N GLY A 1020 27.00 -25.81 -20.08
CA GLY A 1020 28.07 -26.73 -19.71
C GLY A 1020 29.43 -26.26 -20.20
N ASN A 1021 30.46 -26.53 -19.39
CA ASN A 1021 31.83 -26.16 -19.70
C ASN A 1021 32.39 -26.77 -20.98
#